data_AF-A0A3Q2QTS4-F1
#
_entry.id   AF-A0A3Q2QTS4-F1
#
_cell.length_a   1.000
_cell.length_b   1.000
_cell.length_c   1.000
_cell.angle_alpha   90.00
_cell.angle_beta   90.00
_cell.angle_gamma   90.00
#
_symmetry.space_group_name_H-M   'P 1'
#
loop_
_entity.id
_entity.type
_entity.pdbx_description
1 polymer ?
#
loop_
_entity_poly.entity_id
_entity_poly.type
_entity_poly.pdbx_seq_one_letter_code
_entity_poly.pdbx_strand_id
1 'polypeptide(L)'
;MDNTLHLIKRTLARRHTRSINATDLISDGDLSVIARLTGCASQVRNVHCKDLPNLNSYRTANSICNNIENPRWGTSNVPFLRWLPAEYEDKLSTPKGWTHELSINNHILPLVRVVSNRILSTANSDVDSDPLYTHLVTIFGQWTDHDLTFTPHSPSIRSFNDGIDCEKTCSNTEPCFPIEFPDGDPRFNGHPEECMPFSRSAPACGSGNTGYIFGSPTVRQQLNTLTAFVDVGQVYGSDDSKARLLRDFSTDEGLLRVNEEYKDSDRDLLPFTTMGANMCATRGRMTKNSSAEEVLCFFAGDDRSNENIGLASLHTLMMREHNRLARALAQLNPQWNGERLYQEARKIMGGYLQVITYRDWLLHIIGPDAISKQLSTYPGYDENIDPSISNVFATAAFRFAHLMVQPFIFRLDENYEDHPEYPTQLLHRTMFAPWRVVFEGGLDPIVRGLIGRQAKLNTQDHMMTEELRDRLFKFSVELALDLGSLNLQRGRDHGLPGYNKWREFCGLSQPRNLNELAKVLNNTDLAQNLLDLYGTPDNIDPWLGGVAEPFVRGGRVGPLFACLIATQFQKIREGDRFWWENNGVFTDAQRLALRDTSLARIICDNTGITEVPEKPFQYRPRGSGYTQCDDIPAFDLSPWKEGGPGEPKAPTEGQRGPPGPAGPRGLPGPPGPPGPPGTAEKVAFSVRLGNNYPKPGTPIPFHDVIYNGQDSYDIKTGFFTCEHPGVYEFEFHCTIYENAGSVDLLRNGELILHSFTTRQSGYITASGSTFIKLEKGDRVWLVANRGGNGLTSDSYFSGHLLFTE
;
A
#
# COMPACT_ATOMS: atom_id res chain seq x y z
N MET A 1 15.19 -5.23 -41.70
CA MET A 1 14.42 -5.81 -40.58
C MET A 1 12.92 -5.72 -40.84
N ASP A 2 12.40 -4.58 -41.29
CA ASP A 2 10.97 -4.40 -41.60
C ASP A 2 10.40 -5.33 -42.69
N ASN A 3 11.15 -5.59 -43.77
CA ASN A 3 10.70 -6.54 -44.80
C ASN A 3 10.61 -7.99 -44.31
N THR A 4 11.46 -8.38 -43.35
CA THR A 4 11.42 -9.69 -42.70
C THR A 4 10.23 -9.78 -41.74
N LEU A 5 9.95 -8.71 -40.99
CA LEU A 5 8.79 -8.61 -40.12
C LEU A 5 7.48 -8.64 -40.93
N HIS A 6 7.46 -8.02 -42.12
CA HIS A 6 6.30 -7.99 -43.00
C HIS A 6 6.04 -9.36 -43.67
N LEU A 7 7.10 -10.11 -44.02
CA LEU A 7 6.99 -11.49 -44.52
C LEU A 7 6.52 -12.45 -43.42
N ILE A 8 7.02 -12.30 -42.19
CA ILE A 8 6.59 -13.11 -41.03
C ILE A 8 5.12 -12.86 -40.72
N LYS A 9 4.66 -11.59 -40.68
CA LYS A 9 3.23 -11.23 -40.51
C LYS A 9 2.34 -11.85 -41.60
N ARG A 10 2.79 -11.83 -42.87
CA ARG A 10 2.03 -12.39 -44.00
C ARG A 10 1.99 -13.93 -43.99
N THR A 11 3.02 -14.58 -43.42
CA THR A 11 3.10 -16.04 -43.32
C THR A 11 2.33 -16.56 -42.10
N LEU A 12 2.29 -15.81 -41.00
CA LEU A 12 1.49 -16.09 -39.81
C LEU A 12 -0.02 -15.98 -40.08
N ALA A 13 -0.45 -15.06 -40.94
CA ALA A 13 -1.88 -14.90 -41.30
C ALA A 13 -2.46 -16.09 -42.11
N ARG A 14 -1.63 -17.04 -42.58
CA ARG A 14 -2.08 -18.17 -43.42
C ARG A 14 -2.11 -19.53 -42.73
N ARG A 15 -1.70 -19.64 -41.46
CA ARG A 15 -1.92 -20.85 -40.67
C ARG A 15 -3.13 -20.65 -39.76
N HIS A 16 -4.22 -21.35 -40.04
CA HIS A 16 -5.24 -21.62 -39.03
C HIS A 16 -4.59 -22.42 -37.89
N THR A 17 -4.05 -21.73 -36.91
CA THR A 17 -3.66 -22.33 -35.63
C THR A 17 -4.89 -22.37 -34.75
N ARG A 18 -5.35 -23.58 -34.39
CA ARG A 18 -6.04 -23.77 -33.11
C ARG A 18 -5.17 -23.09 -32.06
N SER A 19 -5.68 -22.10 -31.33
CA SER A 19 -4.93 -21.47 -30.25
C SER A 19 -4.66 -22.54 -29.19
N ILE A 20 -3.43 -23.04 -29.13
CA ILE A 20 -2.95 -23.74 -27.95
C ILE A 20 -2.74 -22.64 -26.92
N ASN A 21 -3.43 -22.72 -25.78
CA ASN A 21 -3.25 -21.75 -24.72
C ASN A 21 -1.88 -21.99 -24.09
N ALA A 22 -1.05 -20.96 -23.90
CA ALA A 22 0.29 -21.16 -23.33
C ALA A 22 0.23 -21.79 -21.92
N THR A 23 -0.86 -21.55 -21.20
CA THR A 23 -1.19 -22.18 -19.91
C THR A 23 -1.50 -23.68 -20.02
N ASP A 24 -1.94 -24.19 -21.17
CA ASP A 24 -2.19 -25.63 -21.37
C ASP A 24 -0.89 -26.45 -21.40
N LEU A 25 0.26 -25.78 -21.47
CA LEU A 25 1.60 -26.36 -21.49
C LEU A 25 2.33 -26.25 -20.13
N ILE A 26 1.72 -25.58 -19.14
CA ILE A 26 2.31 -25.34 -17.81
C ILE A 26 1.57 -26.23 -16.81
N SER A 27 2.30 -26.98 -15.99
CA SER A 27 1.66 -27.82 -14.96
C SER A 27 0.98 -26.96 -13.89
N ASP A 28 -0.05 -27.50 -13.22
CA ASP A 28 -0.72 -26.80 -12.09
C ASP A 28 0.28 -26.42 -10.97
N GLY A 29 1.33 -27.22 -10.79
CA GLY A 29 2.43 -26.94 -9.85
C GLY A 29 3.25 -25.72 -10.27
N ASP A 30 3.64 -25.65 -11.54
CA ASP A 30 4.41 -24.52 -12.08
C ASP A 30 3.58 -23.24 -12.10
N LEU A 31 2.28 -23.32 -12.45
CA LEU A 31 1.36 -22.20 -12.34
C LEU A 31 1.25 -21.67 -10.91
N SER A 32 1.28 -22.56 -9.91
CA SER A 32 1.26 -22.18 -8.49
C SER A 32 2.56 -21.46 -8.08
N VAL A 33 3.72 -21.91 -8.59
CA VAL A 33 5.01 -21.25 -8.34
C VAL A 33 5.09 -19.90 -9.04
N ILE A 34 4.71 -19.82 -10.32
CA ILE A 34 4.64 -18.58 -11.08
C ILE A 34 3.72 -17.60 -10.37
N ALA A 35 2.55 -18.03 -9.93
CA ALA A 35 1.63 -17.19 -9.18
C ALA A 35 2.23 -16.66 -7.87
N ARG A 36 3.00 -17.48 -7.14
CA ARG A 36 3.70 -17.03 -5.92
C ARG A 36 4.80 -16.01 -6.23
N LEU A 37 5.61 -16.25 -7.25
CA LEU A 37 6.72 -15.37 -7.63
C LEU A 37 6.27 -14.04 -8.23
N THR A 38 5.13 -14.03 -8.93
CA THR A 38 4.54 -12.84 -9.56
C THR A 38 3.58 -12.07 -8.65
N GLY A 39 3.34 -12.56 -7.42
CA GLY A 39 2.35 -11.99 -6.50
C GLY A 39 0.89 -12.35 -6.85
N CYS A 40 0.64 -13.05 -7.95
CA CYS A 40 -0.70 -13.48 -8.38
C CYS A 40 -1.34 -14.57 -7.50
N ALA A 41 -0.58 -15.20 -6.60
CA ALA A 41 -1.07 -16.22 -5.69
C ALA A 41 -2.25 -15.72 -4.83
N SER A 42 -2.24 -14.43 -4.49
CA SER A 42 -3.35 -13.78 -3.79
C SER A 42 -4.65 -13.78 -4.58
N GLN A 43 -4.66 -14.03 -5.89
CA GLN A 43 -5.85 -14.07 -6.74
C GLN A 43 -6.23 -15.48 -7.17
N VAL A 44 -5.24 -16.34 -7.43
CA VAL A 44 -5.48 -17.66 -8.04
C VAL A 44 -5.58 -18.83 -7.06
N ARG A 45 -5.07 -18.69 -5.82
CA ARG A 45 -5.06 -19.80 -4.85
C ARG A 45 -6.50 -20.17 -4.42
N ASN A 46 -6.80 -21.47 -4.30
CA ASN A 46 -8.07 -21.89 -3.70
C ASN A 46 -8.06 -21.64 -2.19
N VAL A 47 -9.14 -21.08 -1.66
CA VAL A 47 -9.28 -20.69 -0.25
C VAL A 47 -10.36 -21.54 0.41
N HIS A 48 -10.00 -22.27 1.46
CA HIS A 48 -10.92 -23.02 2.29
C HIS A 48 -10.97 -22.41 3.69
N CYS A 49 -12.03 -21.65 3.97
CA CYS A 49 -12.15 -20.91 5.23
C CYS A 49 -12.17 -21.80 6.49
N LYS A 50 -12.58 -23.07 6.35
CA LYS A 50 -12.62 -24.04 7.46
C LYS A 50 -11.23 -24.37 8.04
N ASP A 51 -10.17 -24.12 7.29
CA ASP A 51 -8.79 -24.44 7.69
C ASP A 51 -8.15 -23.29 8.49
N LEU A 52 -8.81 -22.13 8.59
CA LEU A 52 -8.27 -20.95 9.26
C LEU A 52 -8.59 -20.96 10.77
N PRO A 53 -7.58 -20.90 11.65
CA PRO A 53 -7.80 -20.87 13.09
C PRO A 53 -8.48 -19.56 13.50
N ASN A 54 -9.35 -19.63 14.50
CA ASN A 54 -10.02 -18.47 15.11
C ASN A 54 -10.83 -17.57 14.16
N LEU A 55 -11.21 -18.07 12.97
CA LEU A 55 -11.93 -17.31 11.95
C LEU A 55 -13.27 -16.71 12.41
N ASN A 56 -13.88 -17.27 13.47
CA ASN A 56 -15.12 -16.75 14.04
C ASN A 56 -14.88 -15.66 15.10
N SER A 57 -13.65 -15.56 15.62
CA SER A 57 -13.30 -14.65 16.72
C SER A 57 -12.59 -13.40 16.23
N TYR A 58 -11.71 -13.55 15.23
CA TYR A 58 -10.80 -12.50 14.75
C TYR A 58 -10.69 -12.45 13.23
N ARG A 59 -10.41 -11.24 12.72
CA ARG A 59 -10.03 -11.01 11.33
C ARG A 59 -8.65 -11.58 11.06
N THR A 60 -8.42 -12.14 9.87
CA THR A 60 -7.05 -12.39 9.38
C THR A 60 -6.35 -11.06 9.05
N ALA A 61 -5.03 -11.05 8.83
CA ALA A 61 -4.32 -9.81 8.49
C ALA A 61 -4.71 -9.26 7.11
N ASN A 62 -4.97 -10.15 6.15
CA ASN A 62 -5.42 -9.81 4.80
C ASN A 62 -6.95 -9.78 4.62
N SER A 63 -7.70 -9.93 5.71
CA SER A 63 -9.16 -10.01 5.75
C SER A 63 -9.81 -11.10 4.87
N ILE A 64 -9.03 -12.12 4.48
CA ILE A 64 -9.54 -13.32 3.81
C ILE A 64 -10.59 -14.02 4.67
N CYS A 65 -11.62 -14.57 4.01
CA CYS A 65 -12.75 -15.22 4.66
C CYS A 65 -13.57 -14.29 5.58
N ASN A 66 -13.53 -12.97 5.38
CA ASN A 66 -14.56 -12.08 5.96
C ASN A 66 -15.94 -12.55 5.46
N ASN A 67 -16.11 -12.66 4.15
CA ASN A 67 -17.24 -13.36 3.54
C ASN A 67 -16.92 -14.85 3.41
N ILE A 68 -17.82 -15.74 3.86
CA ILE A 68 -17.58 -17.18 3.87
C ILE A 68 -17.79 -17.82 2.49
N GLU A 69 -18.82 -17.37 1.76
CA GLU A 69 -19.17 -17.89 0.43
C GLU A 69 -18.26 -17.32 -0.66
N ASN A 70 -17.81 -16.07 -0.49
CA ASN A 70 -16.88 -15.38 -1.38
C ASN A 70 -15.62 -14.93 -0.62
N PRO A 71 -14.68 -15.85 -0.30
CA PRO A 71 -13.56 -15.59 0.62
C PRO A 71 -12.63 -14.43 0.27
N ARG A 72 -12.70 -13.92 -0.97
CA ARG A 72 -11.84 -12.87 -1.53
C ARG A 72 -12.47 -11.48 -1.53
N TRP A 73 -13.75 -11.38 -1.20
CA TRP A 73 -14.44 -10.10 -1.13
C TRP A 73 -13.87 -9.24 0.00
N GLY A 74 -13.32 -8.08 -0.37
CA GLY A 74 -12.69 -7.14 0.56
C GLY A 74 -11.27 -7.50 1.05
N THR A 75 -10.62 -8.52 0.49
CA THR A 75 -9.27 -8.92 0.92
C THR A 75 -8.20 -8.03 0.31
N SER A 76 -6.99 -8.05 0.87
CA SER A 76 -5.85 -7.39 0.25
C SER A 76 -5.33 -8.11 -1.01
N ASN A 77 -4.59 -7.37 -1.85
CA ASN A 77 -3.96 -7.85 -3.08
C ASN A 77 -4.95 -8.41 -4.12
N VAL A 78 -6.11 -7.77 -4.26
CA VAL A 78 -7.15 -8.10 -5.25
C VAL A 78 -7.49 -6.88 -6.12
N PRO A 79 -8.11 -7.07 -7.29
CA PRO A 79 -8.53 -5.96 -8.14
C PRO A 79 -9.57 -5.08 -7.43
N PHE A 80 -9.54 -3.76 -7.69
CA PHE A 80 -10.65 -2.90 -7.31
C PHE A 80 -11.96 -3.31 -8.00
N LEU A 81 -13.07 -3.11 -7.31
CA LEU A 81 -14.40 -3.29 -7.87
C LEU A 81 -14.71 -2.23 -8.95
N ARG A 82 -15.37 -2.63 -10.03
CA ARG A 82 -15.85 -1.74 -11.10
C ARG A 82 -17.37 -1.58 -11.00
N TRP A 83 -17.83 -0.41 -10.56
CA TRP A 83 -19.27 -0.07 -10.61
C TRP A 83 -19.73 0.33 -12.02
N LEU A 84 -18.82 0.84 -12.84
CA LEU A 84 -19.00 1.06 -14.27
C LEU A 84 -17.85 0.39 -15.03
N PRO A 85 -18.07 -0.07 -16.27
CA PRO A 85 -17.02 -0.60 -17.13
C PRO A 85 -15.87 0.41 -17.32
N ALA A 86 -14.64 -0.08 -17.43
CA ALA A 86 -13.48 0.77 -17.69
C ALA A 86 -13.47 1.28 -19.14
N GLU A 87 -12.99 2.51 -19.32
CA GLU A 87 -12.89 3.17 -20.63
C GLU A 87 -11.43 3.48 -20.98
N TYR A 88 -10.84 2.58 -21.76
CA TYR A 88 -9.50 2.71 -22.36
C TYR A 88 -9.60 3.07 -23.83
N GLU A 89 -8.60 3.74 -24.40
CA GLU A 89 -8.64 4.16 -25.81
C GLU A 89 -8.61 2.99 -26.80
N ASP A 90 -7.90 1.92 -26.44
CA ASP A 90 -7.85 0.64 -27.17
C ASP A 90 -8.91 -0.36 -26.67
N LYS A 91 -9.79 0.06 -25.75
CA LYS A 91 -10.77 -0.77 -25.04
C LYS A 91 -10.18 -1.92 -24.21
N LEU A 92 -8.87 -1.90 -23.97
CA LEU A 92 -8.16 -2.98 -23.26
C LEU A 92 -7.31 -2.46 -22.10
N SER A 93 -6.35 -1.60 -22.38
CA SER A 93 -5.35 -1.20 -21.38
C SER A 93 -4.68 0.15 -21.63
N THR A 94 -4.76 0.72 -22.83
CA THR A 94 -4.09 1.98 -23.15
C THR A 94 -4.92 3.16 -22.62
N PRO A 95 -4.37 4.00 -21.72
CA PRO A 95 -5.14 5.08 -21.10
C PRO A 95 -5.54 6.15 -22.10
N LYS A 96 -6.65 6.85 -21.83
CA LYS A 96 -7.06 7.99 -22.66
C LYS A 96 -5.99 9.09 -22.62
N GLY A 97 -5.63 9.63 -23.78
CA GLY A 97 -4.59 10.64 -23.91
C GLY A 97 -3.18 10.07 -24.03
N TRP A 98 -3.05 8.74 -24.21
CA TRP A 98 -1.77 8.12 -24.58
C TRP A 98 -1.39 8.46 -26.02
N THR A 99 -2.37 8.43 -26.93
CA THR A 99 -2.24 8.87 -28.33
C THR A 99 -2.73 10.30 -28.46
N HIS A 100 -1.85 11.24 -28.81
CA HIS A 100 -2.14 12.69 -28.74
C HIS A 100 -3.20 13.13 -29.76
N GLU A 101 -3.21 12.51 -30.93
CA GLU A 101 -4.12 12.88 -32.03
C GLU A 101 -5.50 12.21 -31.89
N LEU A 102 -5.68 11.34 -30.89
CA LEU A 102 -6.93 10.62 -30.71
C LEU A 102 -7.98 11.48 -30.02
N SER A 103 -9.05 11.78 -30.74
CA SER A 103 -10.21 12.48 -30.18
C SER A 103 -11.08 11.55 -29.34
N ILE A 104 -11.43 11.95 -28.12
CA ILE A 104 -12.44 11.34 -27.27
C ILE A 104 -13.68 12.24 -27.30
N ASN A 105 -14.84 11.67 -27.67
CA ASN A 105 -16.07 12.43 -27.87
C ASN A 105 -15.90 13.66 -28.81
N ASN A 106 -15.15 13.48 -29.91
CA ASN A 106 -14.81 14.51 -30.90
C ASN A 106 -13.91 15.66 -30.40
N HIS A 107 -13.25 15.51 -29.24
CA HIS A 107 -12.30 16.48 -28.70
C HIS A 107 -10.99 15.82 -28.29
N ILE A 108 -9.87 16.53 -28.40
CA ILE A 108 -8.59 16.09 -27.83
C ILE A 108 -8.62 16.40 -26.34
N LEU A 109 -8.24 15.43 -25.49
CA LEU A 109 -8.21 15.67 -24.05
C LEU A 109 -7.07 16.64 -23.70
N PRO A 110 -7.28 17.55 -22.74
CA PRO A 110 -6.24 18.50 -22.35
C PRO A 110 -5.09 17.80 -21.63
N LEU A 111 -3.87 18.34 -21.79
CA LEU A 111 -2.74 17.98 -20.93
C LEU A 111 -3.13 18.25 -19.47
N VAL A 112 -2.91 17.28 -18.59
CA VAL A 112 -3.31 17.38 -17.18
C VAL A 112 -2.65 18.55 -16.46
N ARG A 113 -1.42 18.91 -16.86
CA ARG A 113 -0.71 20.07 -16.31
C ARG A 113 -1.32 21.40 -16.74
N VAL A 114 -1.90 21.50 -17.94
CA VAL A 114 -2.66 22.70 -18.36
C VAL A 114 -3.89 22.88 -17.48
N VAL A 115 -4.60 21.79 -17.20
CA VAL A 115 -5.76 21.81 -16.30
C VAL A 115 -5.34 22.25 -14.89
N SER A 116 -4.23 21.69 -14.38
CA SER A 116 -3.67 22.10 -13.09
C SER A 116 -3.30 23.59 -13.04
N ASN A 117 -2.62 24.10 -14.07
CA ASN A 117 -2.21 25.50 -14.14
C ASN A 117 -3.40 26.47 -14.22
N ARG A 118 -4.45 26.12 -14.99
CA ARG A 118 -5.57 27.04 -15.24
C ARG A 118 -6.70 26.94 -14.22
N ILE A 119 -6.91 25.77 -13.61
CA ILE A 119 -8.06 25.51 -12.73
C ILE A 119 -7.65 25.34 -11.27
N LEU A 120 -6.54 24.64 -11.01
CA LEU A 120 -6.22 24.18 -9.65
C LEU A 120 -5.35 25.15 -8.86
N SER A 121 -4.62 26.05 -9.52
CA SER A 121 -3.56 26.84 -8.88
C SER A 121 -4.08 27.76 -7.78
N THR A 122 -3.40 27.77 -6.64
CA THR A 122 -3.67 28.66 -5.51
C THR A 122 -2.37 29.03 -4.82
N ALA A 123 -2.07 30.33 -4.72
CA ALA A 123 -0.93 30.78 -3.94
C ALA A 123 -1.16 30.52 -2.44
N ASN A 124 -0.11 30.22 -1.68
CA ASN A 124 -0.26 29.92 -0.24
C ASN A 124 -0.90 31.07 0.56
N SER A 125 -0.74 32.32 0.11
CA SER A 125 -1.36 33.51 0.73
C SER A 125 -2.88 33.60 0.53
N ASP A 126 -3.40 32.90 -0.47
CA ASP A 126 -4.79 33.01 -0.92
C ASP A 126 -5.59 31.77 -0.47
N VAL A 127 -5.01 30.94 0.40
CA VAL A 127 -5.67 29.76 0.96
C VAL A 127 -6.68 30.16 2.02
N ASP A 128 -7.93 29.82 1.79
CA ASP A 128 -9.00 29.96 2.78
C ASP A 128 -8.94 28.88 3.86
N SER A 129 -9.09 29.29 5.11
CA SER A 129 -9.22 28.37 6.25
C SER A 129 -10.68 28.01 6.51
N ASP A 130 -10.92 26.75 6.84
CA ASP A 130 -12.22 26.22 7.20
C ASP A 130 -12.65 26.74 8.58
N PRO A 131 -13.76 27.48 8.70
CA PRO A 131 -14.19 28.03 9.99
C PRO A 131 -14.78 26.98 10.94
N LEU A 132 -15.08 25.77 10.45
CA LEU A 132 -15.82 24.76 11.21
C LEU A 132 -14.97 23.57 11.64
N TYR A 133 -13.90 23.26 10.91
CA TYR A 133 -13.15 22.02 11.12
C TYR A 133 -11.67 22.24 11.35
N THR A 134 -11.12 21.42 12.23
CA THR A 134 -9.69 21.43 12.56
C THR A 134 -8.88 20.76 11.46
N HIS A 135 -7.58 21.03 11.39
CA HIS A 135 -6.68 20.41 10.43
C HIS A 135 -6.66 18.88 10.54
N LEU A 136 -6.98 18.34 11.72
CA LEU A 136 -7.16 16.91 11.93
C LEU A 136 -8.19 16.29 10.98
N VAL A 137 -9.26 16.99 10.57
CA VAL A 137 -10.26 16.44 9.65
C VAL A 137 -9.62 16.01 8.32
N THR A 138 -8.61 16.74 7.86
CA THR A 138 -7.88 16.47 6.62
C THR A 138 -6.93 15.28 6.80
N ILE A 139 -6.08 15.31 7.83
CA ILE A 139 -5.10 14.24 8.07
C ILE A 139 -5.80 12.93 8.46
N PHE A 140 -6.96 12.99 9.12
CA PHE A 140 -7.78 11.81 9.40
C PHE A 140 -8.47 11.25 8.15
N GLY A 141 -8.75 12.10 7.16
CA GLY A 141 -9.18 11.63 5.83
C GLY A 141 -8.09 10.85 5.12
N GLN A 142 -6.85 11.33 5.17
CA GLN A 142 -5.68 10.58 4.68
C GLN A 142 -5.48 9.28 5.46
N TRP A 143 -5.54 9.34 6.80
CA TRP A 143 -5.49 8.15 7.66
C TRP A 143 -6.51 7.10 7.23
N THR A 144 -7.77 7.50 7.06
CA THR A 144 -8.86 6.60 6.66
C THR A 144 -8.63 6.04 5.25
N ASP A 145 -8.10 6.83 4.31
CA ASP A 145 -7.77 6.35 2.96
C ASP A 145 -6.73 5.24 3.01
N HIS A 146 -5.73 5.41 3.89
CA HIS A 146 -4.65 4.46 4.06
C HIS A 146 -5.05 3.17 4.80
N ASP A 147 -6.30 3.06 5.31
CA ASP A 147 -6.87 1.75 5.69
C ASP A 147 -7.39 1.00 4.46
N LEU A 148 -8.04 1.75 3.57
CA LEU A 148 -8.94 1.20 2.57
C LEU A 148 -8.26 1.00 1.23
N THR A 149 -7.32 1.87 0.86
CA THR A 149 -6.81 1.95 -0.52
C THR A 149 -5.30 2.13 -0.58
N PHE A 150 -4.65 1.26 -1.35
CA PHE A 150 -3.29 1.47 -1.84
C PHE A 150 -3.12 0.81 -3.19
N THR A 151 -2.67 1.58 -4.18
CA THR A 151 -2.40 1.06 -5.53
C THR A 151 -0.89 1.07 -5.76
N PRO A 152 -0.25 -0.11 -5.87
CA PRO A 152 1.17 -0.17 -6.17
C PRO A 152 1.44 0.30 -7.60
N HIS A 153 2.59 0.93 -7.80
CA HIS A 153 3.08 1.23 -9.14
C HIS A 153 3.64 -0.02 -9.81
N SER A 154 3.52 -0.11 -11.13
CA SER A 154 4.28 -1.09 -11.91
C SER A 154 5.77 -0.82 -11.68
N PRO A 155 6.58 -1.81 -11.28
CA PRO A 155 8.02 -1.60 -11.12
C PRO A 155 8.63 -1.28 -12.49
N SER A 156 9.10 -0.05 -12.67
CA SER A 156 9.81 0.39 -13.87
C SER A 156 11.17 -0.31 -14.01
N ILE A 157 11.84 -0.59 -12.89
CA ILE A 157 13.26 -0.92 -12.92
C ILE A 157 13.59 -2.41 -13.09
N ARG A 158 12.68 -3.39 -12.86
CA ARG A 158 13.17 -4.77 -12.64
C ARG A 158 12.32 -5.99 -13.00
N SER A 159 11.21 -5.90 -13.74
CA SER A 159 10.43 -7.14 -13.93
C SER A 159 9.95 -7.52 -15.32
N PHE A 160 9.57 -6.63 -16.26
CA PHE A 160 8.97 -7.14 -17.51
C PHE A 160 9.17 -6.35 -18.82
N ASN A 161 9.96 -5.27 -18.89
CA ASN A 161 10.26 -4.56 -20.14
C ASN A 161 11.59 -3.81 -20.05
N ASP A 162 12.50 -4.06 -20.99
CA ASP A 162 13.64 -3.24 -21.50
C ASP A 162 14.56 -2.46 -20.51
N GLY A 163 14.36 -2.56 -19.19
CA GLY A 163 15.10 -1.79 -18.18
C GLY A 163 14.79 -0.29 -18.16
N ILE A 164 13.60 0.11 -18.62
CA ILE A 164 13.23 1.53 -18.79
C ILE A 164 12.95 2.19 -17.43
N ASP A 165 13.68 3.27 -17.16
CA ASP A 165 13.50 4.10 -15.97
C ASP A 165 12.53 5.26 -16.26
N CYS A 166 11.31 5.18 -15.72
CA CYS A 166 10.29 6.21 -15.91
C CYS A 166 10.64 7.58 -15.30
N GLU A 167 11.67 7.66 -14.47
CA GLU A 167 12.20 8.94 -13.99
C GLU A 167 13.07 9.65 -15.04
N LYS A 168 13.49 8.94 -16.09
CA LYS A 168 14.44 9.41 -17.10
C LYS A 168 13.91 9.41 -18.53
N THR A 169 12.64 9.04 -18.73
CA THR A 169 12.03 9.02 -20.06
C THR A 169 10.72 9.80 -20.09
N CYS A 170 10.55 10.55 -21.17
CA CYS A 170 9.31 11.25 -21.50
C CYS A 170 8.52 10.57 -22.62
N SER A 171 8.91 9.35 -22.99
CA SER A 171 8.18 8.55 -23.97
C SER A 171 7.02 7.78 -23.30
N ASN A 172 5.87 7.76 -23.96
CA ASN A 172 4.77 6.87 -23.62
C ASN A 172 5.17 5.42 -23.99
N THR A 173 5.58 4.63 -22.99
CA THR A 173 6.01 3.23 -23.13
C THR A 173 5.70 2.48 -21.84
N GLU A 174 5.18 1.25 -21.85
CA GLU A 174 4.79 0.59 -20.60
C GLU A 174 6.03 0.27 -19.72
N PRO A 175 6.06 0.68 -18.43
CA PRO A 175 4.95 1.24 -17.63
C PRO A 175 4.96 2.78 -17.47
N CYS A 176 5.74 3.54 -18.22
CA CYS A 176 5.84 5.00 -18.19
C CYS A 176 4.69 5.68 -18.97
N PHE A 177 3.98 6.60 -18.30
CA PHE A 177 2.97 7.47 -18.91
C PHE A 177 3.15 8.92 -18.43
N PRO A 178 4.30 9.54 -18.80
CA PRO A 178 4.76 10.83 -18.27
C PRO A 178 3.73 11.96 -18.46
N ILE A 179 3.85 12.98 -17.63
CA ILE A 179 3.02 14.18 -17.70
C ILE A 179 3.80 15.28 -18.38
N GLU A 180 3.33 15.69 -19.55
CA GLU A 180 3.94 16.75 -20.34
C GLU A 180 3.70 18.15 -19.75
N PHE A 181 4.72 18.99 -19.88
CA PHE A 181 4.60 20.41 -19.60
C PHE A 181 4.06 21.15 -20.82
N PRO A 182 3.10 22.07 -20.65
CA PRO A 182 2.70 22.96 -21.73
C PRO A 182 3.77 24.02 -22.03
N ASP A 183 3.70 24.58 -23.23
CA ASP A 183 4.53 25.72 -23.63
C ASP A 183 4.41 26.88 -22.63
N GLY A 184 5.55 27.37 -22.15
CA GLY A 184 5.62 28.47 -21.19
C GLY A 184 5.32 28.08 -19.74
N ASP A 185 5.23 26.78 -19.40
CA ASP A 185 5.15 26.36 -18.00
C ASP A 185 6.36 26.88 -17.22
N PRO A 186 6.19 27.52 -16.06
CA PRO A 186 7.31 28.08 -15.28
C PRO A 186 8.29 27.01 -14.76
N ARG A 187 7.90 25.73 -14.79
CA ARG A 187 8.75 24.60 -14.39
C ARG A 187 9.49 23.97 -15.56
N PHE A 188 9.20 24.38 -16.79
CA PHE A 188 9.87 23.93 -18.00
C PHE A 188 11.09 24.80 -18.28
N ASN A 189 12.28 24.22 -18.34
CA ASN A 189 13.53 24.96 -18.56
C ASN A 189 13.88 25.12 -20.05
N GLY A 190 12.96 24.81 -20.98
CA GLY A 190 13.17 24.98 -22.41
C GLY A 190 13.75 23.76 -23.14
N HIS A 191 13.95 22.62 -22.45
CA HIS A 191 14.43 21.39 -23.06
C HIS A 191 13.26 20.50 -23.49
N PRO A 192 13.08 20.19 -24.79
CA PRO A 192 11.93 19.44 -25.29
C PRO A 192 11.82 18.00 -24.77
N GLU A 193 12.83 17.52 -24.04
CA GLU A 193 12.86 16.20 -23.39
C GLU A 193 12.45 16.26 -21.90
N GLU A 194 11.96 17.39 -21.39
CA GLU A 194 11.52 17.52 -19.99
C GLU A 194 10.02 17.21 -19.81
N CYS A 195 9.71 16.33 -18.86
CA CYS A 195 8.36 15.99 -18.42
C CYS A 195 8.36 15.66 -16.92
N MET A 196 7.18 15.63 -16.30
CA MET A 196 7.03 15.04 -14.96
C MET A 196 6.92 13.51 -15.07
N PRO A 197 7.72 12.76 -14.30
CA PRO A 197 7.70 11.29 -14.37
C PRO A 197 6.39 10.74 -13.80
N PHE A 198 5.88 9.70 -14.46
CA PHE A 198 4.68 9.00 -14.01
C PHE A 198 4.75 7.54 -14.43
N SER A 199 4.66 6.66 -13.43
CA SER A 199 4.55 5.21 -13.63
C SER A 199 3.09 4.78 -13.49
N ARG A 200 2.61 4.01 -14.46
CA ARG A 200 1.30 3.37 -14.44
C ARG A 200 1.16 2.46 -13.23
N SER A 201 -0.07 2.33 -12.75
CA SER A 201 -0.42 1.44 -11.65
C SER A 201 -0.26 -0.01 -12.08
N ALA A 202 0.19 -0.87 -11.16
CA ALA A 202 0.37 -2.29 -11.44
C ALA A 202 -0.97 -2.91 -11.88
N PRO A 203 -1.00 -3.67 -12.99
CA PRO A 203 -2.21 -4.36 -13.40
C PRO A 203 -2.47 -5.55 -12.47
N ALA A 204 -3.75 -5.86 -12.26
CA ALA A 204 -4.11 -7.13 -11.69
C ALA A 204 -3.72 -8.28 -12.62
N CYS A 205 -3.37 -9.41 -12.03
CA CYS A 205 -3.00 -10.61 -12.76
C CYS A 205 -4.13 -11.06 -13.67
N GLY A 206 -3.80 -11.43 -14.91
CA GLY A 206 -4.81 -11.84 -15.89
C GLY A 206 -5.55 -10.68 -16.58
N SER A 207 -5.17 -9.42 -16.33
CA SER A 207 -5.85 -8.24 -16.89
C SER A 207 -4.93 -7.38 -17.77
N GLY A 208 -5.52 -6.68 -18.73
CA GLY A 208 -4.79 -5.93 -19.75
C GLY A 208 -3.82 -6.83 -20.50
N ASN A 209 -2.62 -6.31 -20.78
CA ASN A 209 -1.59 -7.04 -21.52
C ASN A 209 -1.02 -8.24 -20.75
N THR A 210 -1.14 -8.30 -19.42
CA THR A 210 -0.69 -9.49 -18.66
C THR A 210 -1.64 -10.67 -18.84
N GLY A 211 -2.89 -10.44 -19.25
CA GLY A 211 -3.85 -11.53 -19.43
C GLY A 211 -3.55 -12.47 -20.59
N TYR A 212 -2.73 -12.05 -21.57
CA TYR A 212 -2.21 -12.97 -22.59
C TYR A 212 -1.35 -14.10 -21.99
N ILE A 213 -0.70 -13.87 -20.84
CA ILE A 213 0.07 -14.89 -20.12
C ILE A 213 -0.86 -15.93 -19.48
N PHE A 214 -2.07 -15.52 -19.09
CA PHE A 214 -3.09 -16.37 -18.46
C PHE A 214 -4.17 -16.85 -19.44
N GLY A 215 -3.90 -16.67 -20.74
CA GLY A 215 -4.59 -17.29 -21.85
C GLY A 215 -5.56 -16.41 -22.64
N SER A 216 -6.26 -15.49 -22.00
CA SER A 216 -7.01 -14.43 -22.70
C SER A 216 -6.99 -13.14 -21.89
N PRO A 217 -6.73 -12.00 -22.52
CA PRO A 217 -6.74 -10.73 -21.82
C PRO A 217 -8.16 -10.29 -21.48
N THR A 218 -8.34 -9.82 -20.25
CA THR A 218 -9.51 -9.03 -19.84
C THR A 218 -9.13 -7.54 -19.83
N VAL A 219 -10.11 -6.65 -19.71
CA VAL A 219 -9.83 -5.21 -19.58
C VAL A 219 -8.98 -4.94 -18.33
N ARG A 220 -7.93 -4.12 -18.44
CA ARG A 220 -6.96 -3.83 -17.36
C ARG A 220 -7.68 -3.42 -16.07
N GLN A 221 -7.36 -4.11 -14.99
CA GLN A 221 -7.77 -3.77 -13.63
C GLN A 221 -6.56 -3.38 -12.80
N GLN A 222 -6.74 -2.52 -11.80
CA GLN A 222 -5.69 -2.14 -10.86
C GLN A 222 -5.93 -2.83 -9.53
N LEU A 223 -4.85 -3.03 -8.78
CA LEU A 223 -4.89 -3.72 -7.49
C LEU A 223 -5.13 -2.75 -6.34
N ASN A 224 -5.88 -3.23 -5.37
CA ASN A 224 -5.79 -2.77 -3.99
C ASN A 224 -4.89 -3.72 -3.21
N THR A 225 -3.78 -3.23 -2.66
CA THR A 225 -2.90 -4.04 -1.80
C THR A 225 -3.28 -3.98 -0.33
N LEU A 226 -4.33 -3.21 0.02
CA LEU A 226 -4.92 -3.17 1.37
C LEU A 226 -6.26 -3.91 1.43
N THR A 227 -6.73 -4.17 2.65
CA THR A 227 -8.07 -4.69 2.93
C THR A 227 -9.12 -3.61 2.63
N ALA A 228 -10.37 -4.00 2.39
CA ALA A 228 -11.45 -3.05 2.10
C ALA A 228 -12.18 -2.54 3.35
N PHE A 229 -11.76 -2.97 4.54
CA PHE A 229 -12.49 -2.75 5.78
C PHE A 229 -11.81 -1.65 6.59
N VAL A 230 -12.59 -0.95 7.42
CA VAL A 230 -12.02 -0.13 8.50
C VAL A 230 -11.58 -1.09 9.60
N ASP A 231 -10.37 -1.63 9.46
CA ASP A 231 -9.78 -2.67 10.33
C ASP A 231 -8.42 -2.29 10.93
N VAL A 232 -8.00 -1.03 10.74
CA VAL A 232 -6.78 -0.43 11.28
C VAL A 232 -5.50 -1.06 10.69
N GLY A 233 -5.54 -1.42 9.41
CA GLY A 233 -4.41 -1.92 8.63
C GLY A 233 -3.23 -0.95 8.61
N GLN A 234 -3.45 0.36 8.83
CA GLN A 234 -2.39 1.36 9.01
C GLN A 234 -1.44 1.02 10.18
N VAL A 235 -1.94 0.32 11.18
CA VAL A 235 -1.17 -0.13 12.37
C VAL A 235 -0.74 -1.58 12.22
N TYR A 236 -1.63 -2.46 11.75
CA TYR A 236 -1.41 -3.91 11.78
C TYR A 236 -0.89 -4.53 10.48
N GLY A 237 -0.86 -3.77 9.38
CA GLY A 237 -0.57 -4.28 8.04
C GLY A 237 -1.75 -5.04 7.42
N SER A 238 -1.65 -5.29 6.12
CA SER A 238 -2.70 -5.97 5.32
C SER A 238 -2.26 -7.35 4.81
N ASP A 239 -1.16 -7.90 5.34
CA ASP A 239 -0.67 -9.23 5.05
C ASP A 239 0.00 -9.85 6.29
N ASP A 240 0.07 -11.18 6.33
CA ASP A 240 0.54 -11.91 7.51
C ASP A 240 2.03 -11.68 7.81
N SER A 241 2.85 -11.40 6.79
CA SER A 241 4.28 -11.16 6.96
C SER A 241 4.51 -9.82 7.65
N LYS A 242 3.88 -8.75 7.13
CA LYS A 242 3.98 -7.41 7.72
C LYS A 242 3.35 -7.36 9.11
N ALA A 243 2.19 -7.97 9.30
CA ALA A 243 1.53 -8.07 10.61
C ALA A 243 2.41 -8.76 11.65
N ARG A 244 3.16 -9.80 11.26
CA ARG A 244 4.12 -10.46 12.14
C ARG A 244 5.34 -9.58 12.42
N LEU A 245 5.92 -8.92 11.41
CA LEU A 245 7.12 -8.10 11.57
C LEU A 245 6.92 -6.87 12.48
N LEU A 246 5.68 -6.40 12.61
CA LEU A 246 5.30 -5.29 13.48
C LEU A 246 5.12 -5.69 14.94
N ARG A 247 4.99 -6.98 15.25
CA ARG A 247 4.75 -7.49 16.61
C ARG A 247 6.04 -7.72 17.38
N ASP A 248 5.98 -7.45 18.67
CA ASP A 248 7.04 -7.83 19.59
C ASP A 248 6.79 -9.27 20.06
N PHE A 249 7.76 -10.14 19.79
CA PHE A 249 7.76 -11.54 20.24
C PHE A 249 8.83 -11.81 21.31
N SER A 250 9.50 -10.77 21.80
CA SER A 250 10.47 -10.89 22.90
C SER A 250 9.77 -11.14 24.24
N THR A 251 8.50 -10.76 24.37
CA THR A 251 7.63 -11.03 25.53
C THR A 251 6.32 -11.68 25.07
N ASP A 252 5.57 -12.26 26.02
CA ASP A 252 4.23 -12.80 25.77
C ASP A 252 3.13 -11.78 26.11
N GLU A 253 3.42 -10.48 25.96
CA GLU A 253 2.52 -9.38 26.35
C GLU A 253 1.63 -8.88 25.20
N GLY A 254 1.81 -9.42 23.99
CA GLY A 254 0.98 -9.09 22.84
C GLY A 254 1.18 -7.68 22.28
N LEU A 255 2.38 -7.12 22.44
CA LEU A 255 2.72 -5.75 22.06
C LEU A 255 3.12 -5.62 20.58
N LEU A 256 3.05 -4.39 20.08
CA LEU A 256 3.74 -3.96 18.85
C LEU A 256 5.15 -3.48 19.18
N ARG A 257 6.07 -3.71 18.23
CA ARG A 257 7.45 -3.23 18.31
C ARG A 257 7.49 -1.71 18.35
N VAL A 258 8.50 -1.20 19.03
CA VAL A 258 8.76 0.23 19.23
C VAL A 258 10.18 0.55 18.81
N ASN A 259 10.48 1.84 18.69
CA ASN A 259 11.83 2.31 18.42
C ASN A 259 12.76 2.00 19.60
N GLU A 260 13.93 1.43 19.32
CA GLU A 260 14.94 1.10 20.33
C GLU A 260 15.96 2.25 20.52
N GLU A 261 16.05 3.18 19.57
CA GLU A 261 17.07 4.24 19.53
C GLU A 261 16.57 5.56 20.13
N TYR A 262 15.32 5.93 19.84
CA TYR A 262 14.75 7.22 20.24
C TYR A 262 13.40 7.08 20.94
N LYS A 263 13.16 8.00 21.87
CA LYS A 263 11.89 8.18 22.59
C LYS A 263 11.41 9.62 22.50
N ASP A 264 10.11 9.80 22.66
CA ASP A 264 9.43 11.09 22.74
C ASP A 264 9.01 11.33 24.20
N SER A 265 9.86 12.02 24.95
CA SER A 265 9.64 12.29 26.39
C SER A 265 9.17 11.05 27.16
N ASP A 266 10.00 9.99 27.10
CA ASP A 266 9.79 8.63 27.64
C ASP A 266 8.72 7.76 26.95
N ARG A 267 7.95 8.31 26.00
CA ARG A 267 6.96 7.56 25.22
C ARG A 267 7.57 6.93 23.97
N ASP A 268 6.99 5.81 23.58
CA ASP A 268 7.46 5.00 22.47
C ASP A 268 7.26 5.70 21.11
N LEU A 269 8.23 5.55 20.20
CA LEU A 269 8.10 5.91 18.78
C LEU A 269 7.95 4.64 17.93
N LEU A 270 7.53 4.78 16.67
CA LEU A 270 7.50 3.67 15.73
C LEU A 270 8.93 3.14 15.46
N PRO A 271 9.11 1.83 15.24
CA PRO A 271 10.40 1.28 14.84
C PRO A 271 10.84 1.85 13.48
N PHE A 272 12.14 1.76 13.15
CA PHE A 272 12.63 2.15 11.83
C PHE A 272 12.58 1.00 10.81
N THR A 273 12.49 1.36 9.53
CA THR A 273 12.67 0.40 8.43
C THR A 273 14.13 -0.10 8.36
N THR A 274 14.31 -1.38 8.05
CA THR A 274 15.63 -2.01 7.88
C THR A 274 16.09 -2.08 6.41
N MET A 275 15.31 -1.53 5.46
CA MET A 275 15.59 -1.64 4.02
C MET A 275 16.30 -0.41 3.43
N GLY A 276 17.26 -0.68 2.54
CA GLY A 276 18.40 0.18 2.17
C GLY A 276 18.19 1.37 1.21
N ALA A 277 16.98 1.89 1.03
CA ALA A 277 16.77 3.19 0.37
C ALA A 277 15.97 4.10 1.29
N ASN A 278 16.66 5.01 1.99
CA ASN A 278 16.00 5.89 2.93
C ASN A 278 15.49 7.16 2.23
N MET A 279 14.26 7.12 1.69
CA MET A 279 13.58 8.32 1.18
C MET A 279 13.41 9.42 2.25
N CYS A 280 13.54 9.05 3.53
CA CYS A 280 13.51 9.95 4.67
C CYS A 280 14.88 10.54 5.05
N ALA A 281 15.97 10.14 4.39
CA ALA A 281 17.30 10.77 4.52
C ALA A 281 17.29 12.15 3.84
N THR A 282 16.60 13.08 4.47
CA THR A 282 16.34 14.42 3.95
C THR A 282 16.93 15.51 4.84
N ARG A 283 17.37 15.20 6.06
CA ARG A 283 17.72 16.20 7.07
C ARG A 283 18.89 17.05 6.61
N GLY A 284 20.00 16.43 6.22
CA GLY A 284 21.19 17.17 5.80
C GLY A 284 20.95 18.07 4.59
N ARG A 285 20.10 17.61 3.65
CA ARG A 285 19.65 18.41 2.49
C ARG A 285 18.75 19.58 2.92
N MET A 286 17.76 19.33 3.78
CA MET A 286 16.80 20.35 4.23
C MET A 286 17.46 21.42 5.12
N THR A 287 18.37 21.03 6.01
CA THR A 287 19.07 21.94 6.94
C THR A 287 20.35 22.51 6.35
N LYS A 288 20.76 22.10 5.14
CA LYS A 288 22.05 22.44 4.52
C LYS A 288 23.25 22.11 5.43
N ASN A 289 23.15 21.00 6.15
CA ASN A 289 24.20 20.52 7.04
C ASN A 289 24.49 19.06 6.70
N SER A 290 25.55 18.80 5.92
CA SER A 290 25.95 17.45 5.50
C SER A 290 26.38 16.53 6.65
N SER A 291 26.63 17.11 7.84
CA SER A 291 26.98 16.37 9.05
C SER A 291 25.78 16.13 9.97
N ALA A 292 24.56 16.51 9.56
CA ALA A 292 23.36 16.22 10.32
C ALA A 292 23.08 14.71 10.32
N GLU A 293 22.75 14.18 11.48
CA GLU A 293 22.35 12.78 11.66
C GLU A 293 21.02 12.53 10.93
N GLU A 294 21.05 11.67 9.92
CA GLU A 294 19.87 11.26 9.15
C GLU A 294 19.02 10.28 9.96
N VAL A 295 17.70 10.31 9.72
CA VAL A 295 16.73 9.44 10.38
C VAL A 295 16.08 8.55 9.35
N LEU A 296 15.99 7.26 9.65
CA LEU A 296 15.30 6.29 8.81
C LEU A 296 13.78 6.53 8.82
N CYS A 297 13.08 6.10 7.77
CA CYS A 297 11.62 6.11 7.78
C CYS A 297 11.09 5.22 8.91
N PHE A 298 10.02 5.65 9.57
CA PHE A 298 9.25 4.81 10.48
C PHE A 298 8.64 3.61 9.74
N PHE A 299 8.58 2.47 10.42
CA PHE A 299 7.97 1.24 9.94
C PHE A 299 6.62 1.05 10.64
N ALA A 300 5.55 0.98 9.84
CA ALA A 300 4.17 0.84 10.30
C ALA A 300 3.39 -0.09 9.36
N GLY A 301 2.13 -0.36 9.67
CA GLY A 301 1.23 -1.20 8.87
C GLY A 301 1.04 -0.73 7.43
N ASP A 302 1.05 0.58 7.18
CA ASP A 302 1.01 1.17 5.84
C ASP A 302 2.37 1.78 5.44
N ASP A 303 2.75 1.61 4.17
CA ASP A 303 4.05 2.04 3.63
C ASP A 303 4.18 3.56 3.50
N ARG A 304 3.06 4.29 3.50
CA ARG A 304 3.03 5.75 3.33
C ARG A 304 2.98 6.49 4.67
N SER A 305 3.20 5.82 5.79
CA SER A 305 3.18 6.40 7.15
C SER A 305 4.09 7.63 7.34
N ASN A 306 5.13 7.79 6.52
CA ASN A 306 6.09 8.90 6.58
C ASN A 306 5.80 10.01 5.55
N GLU A 307 4.69 9.94 4.80
CA GLU A 307 4.39 10.90 3.74
C GLU A 307 4.36 12.34 4.25
N ASN A 308 3.86 12.56 5.46
CA ASN A 308 4.05 13.81 6.22
C ASN A 308 4.09 13.53 7.73
N ILE A 309 4.63 14.47 8.52
CA ILE A 309 4.79 14.29 9.98
C ILE A 309 3.46 14.25 10.75
N GLY A 310 2.38 14.83 10.23
CA GLY A 310 1.04 14.73 10.82
C GLY A 310 0.51 13.30 10.75
N LEU A 311 0.66 12.65 9.60
CA LEU A 311 0.31 11.25 9.40
C LEU A 311 1.19 10.33 10.27
N ALA A 312 2.51 10.52 10.28
CA ALA A 312 3.43 9.75 11.12
C ALA A 312 3.09 9.84 12.61
N SER A 313 2.61 11.01 13.05
CA SER A 313 2.13 11.24 14.42
C SER A 313 0.87 10.43 14.73
N LEU A 314 -0.09 10.31 13.80
CA LEU A 314 -1.26 9.45 13.98
C LEU A 314 -0.90 7.96 14.02
N HIS A 315 0.02 7.50 13.18
CA HIS A 315 0.50 6.10 13.25
C HIS A 315 1.14 5.81 14.61
N THR A 316 1.97 6.72 15.11
CA THR A 316 2.62 6.58 16.41
C THR A 316 1.59 6.61 17.55
N LEU A 317 0.62 7.51 17.50
CA LEU A 317 -0.47 7.61 18.47
C LEU A 317 -1.26 6.29 18.58
N MET A 318 -1.60 5.70 17.43
CA MET A 318 -2.40 4.46 17.39
C MET A 318 -1.60 3.21 17.76
N MET A 319 -0.28 3.19 17.48
CA MET A 319 0.61 2.15 18.00
C MET A 319 0.70 2.22 19.54
N ARG A 320 0.83 3.43 20.11
CA ARG A 320 0.81 3.63 21.56
C ARG A 320 -0.50 3.13 22.18
N GLU A 321 -1.64 3.44 21.55
CA GLU A 321 -2.95 3.00 22.05
C GLU A 321 -3.08 1.48 22.04
N HIS A 322 -2.58 0.78 21.01
CA HIS A 322 -2.51 -0.68 21.02
C HIS A 322 -1.73 -1.20 22.23
N ASN A 323 -0.52 -0.69 22.45
CA ASN A 323 0.34 -1.14 23.55
C ASN A 323 -0.28 -0.79 24.92
N ARG A 324 -1.00 0.32 25.04
CA ARG A 324 -1.77 0.68 26.25
C ARG A 324 -2.89 -0.32 26.51
N LEU A 325 -3.68 -0.65 25.47
CA LEU A 325 -4.78 -1.63 25.55
C LEU A 325 -4.26 -3.02 25.92
N ALA A 326 -3.21 -3.51 25.24
CA ALA A 326 -2.63 -4.82 25.51
C ALA A 326 -2.15 -4.95 26.97
N ARG A 327 -1.43 -3.94 27.50
CA ARG A 327 -1.00 -3.91 28.90
C ARG A 327 -2.18 -3.89 29.88
N ALA A 328 -3.21 -3.10 29.60
CA ALA A 328 -4.41 -3.04 30.45
C ALA A 328 -5.20 -4.35 30.45
N LEU A 329 -5.33 -5.00 29.28
CA LEU A 329 -5.96 -6.31 29.14
C LEU A 329 -5.17 -7.41 29.84
N ALA A 330 -3.83 -7.37 29.82
CA ALA A 330 -2.98 -8.32 30.54
C ALA A 330 -3.17 -8.23 32.05
N GLN A 331 -3.33 -7.01 32.58
CA GLN A 331 -3.65 -6.79 34.00
C GLN A 331 -5.07 -7.27 34.35
N LEU A 332 -6.02 -7.06 33.44
CA LEU A 332 -7.43 -7.45 33.64
C LEU A 332 -7.63 -8.96 33.55
N ASN A 333 -6.88 -9.62 32.67
CA ASN A 333 -6.95 -11.04 32.35
C ASN A 333 -5.54 -11.69 32.40
N PRO A 334 -4.98 -11.97 33.59
CA PRO A 334 -3.63 -12.53 33.73
C PRO A 334 -3.45 -13.91 33.09
N GLN A 335 -4.55 -14.59 32.74
CA GLN A 335 -4.55 -15.89 32.07
C GLN A 335 -4.39 -15.81 30.53
N TRP A 336 -4.49 -14.62 29.94
CA TRP A 336 -4.35 -14.46 28.49
C TRP A 336 -2.88 -14.47 28.07
N ASN A 337 -2.59 -15.17 26.97
CA ASN A 337 -1.28 -15.16 26.32
C ASN A 337 -1.15 -13.98 25.34
N GLY A 338 0.06 -13.77 24.82
CA GLY A 338 0.37 -12.65 23.94
C GLY A 338 -0.43 -12.64 22.63
N GLU A 339 -0.81 -13.82 22.10
CA GLU A 339 -1.68 -13.88 20.92
C GLU A 339 -3.09 -13.36 21.23
N ARG A 340 -3.69 -13.79 22.34
CA ARG A 340 -5.02 -13.32 22.76
C ARG A 340 -4.99 -11.82 23.05
N LEU A 341 -3.96 -11.34 23.75
CA LEU A 341 -3.77 -9.92 24.06
C LEU A 341 -3.67 -9.06 22.79
N TYR A 342 -2.81 -9.47 21.85
CA TYR A 342 -2.66 -8.79 20.56
C TYR A 342 -3.99 -8.73 19.79
N GLN A 343 -4.69 -9.86 19.68
CA GLN A 343 -5.93 -9.93 18.90
C GLN A 343 -7.09 -9.15 19.55
N GLU A 344 -7.24 -9.17 20.87
CA GLU A 344 -8.27 -8.39 21.55
C GLU A 344 -7.98 -6.88 21.48
N ALA A 345 -6.73 -6.45 21.69
CA ALA A 345 -6.34 -5.05 21.49
C ALA A 345 -6.56 -4.61 20.03
N ARG A 346 -6.18 -5.43 19.05
CA ARG A 346 -6.45 -5.19 17.61
C ARG A 346 -7.94 -5.08 17.32
N LYS A 347 -8.76 -5.95 17.91
CA LYS A 347 -10.21 -5.96 17.73
C LYS A 347 -10.87 -4.71 18.32
N ILE A 348 -10.46 -4.28 19.52
CA ILE A 348 -10.91 -3.02 20.15
C ILE A 348 -10.52 -1.82 19.27
N MET A 349 -9.28 -1.77 18.78
CA MET A 349 -8.82 -0.72 17.88
C MET A 349 -9.65 -0.67 16.59
N GLY A 350 -9.99 -1.82 16.00
CA GLY A 350 -10.96 -1.91 14.91
C GLY A 350 -12.30 -1.27 15.26
N GLY A 351 -12.88 -1.63 16.42
CA GLY A 351 -14.11 -1.03 16.92
C GLY A 351 -14.01 0.49 17.11
N TYR A 352 -12.91 0.99 17.68
CA TYR A 352 -12.67 2.42 17.85
C TYR A 352 -12.73 3.17 16.53
N LEU A 353 -11.97 2.71 15.53
CA LEU A 353 -11.87 3.42 14.26
C LEU A 353 -13.16 3.30 13.45
N GLN A 354 -13.90 2.20 13.57
CA GLN A 354 -15.25 2.10 12.99
C GLN A 354 -16.20 3.13 13.61
N VAL A 355 -16.20 3.28 14.94
CA VAL A 355 -17.03 4.29 15.63
C VAL A 355 -16.60 5.70 15.25
N ILE A 356 -15.32 6.05 15.42
CA ILE A 356 -14.82 7.42 15.17
C ILE A 356 -15.05 7.81 13.69
N THR A 357 -14.74 6.92 12.75
CA THR A 357 -14.89 7.21 11.32
C THR A 357 -16.34 7.50 10.95
N TYR A 358 -17.31 6.68 11.39
CA TYR A 358 -18.71 6.84 10.99
C TYR A 358 -19.47 7.88 11.83
N ARG A 359 -19.21 7.92 13.13
CA ARG A 359 -19.93 8.79 14.08
C ARG A 359 -19.41 10.22 14.07
N ASP A 360 -18.09 10.41 13.99
CA ASP A 360 -17.47 11.71 14.24
C ASP A 360 -16.86 12.36 13.00
N TRP A 361 -16.37 11.57 12.04
CA TRP A 361 -15.65 12.11 10.89
C TRP A 361 -16.51 12.18 9.62
N LEU A 362 -17.12 11.07 9.20
CA LEU A 362 -17.77 10.93 7.89
C LEU A 362 -18.90 11.94 7.68
N LEU A 363 -19.64 12.29 8.74
CA LEU A 363 -20.74 13.26 8.70
C LEU A 363 -20.27 14.65 8.21
N HIS A 364 -19.03 15.03 8.54
CA HIS A 364 -18.43 16.32 8.17
C HIS A 364 -17.97 16.34 6.72
N ILE A 365 -17.86 15.15 6.10
CA ILE A 365 -17.47 14.98 4.71
C ILE A 365 -18.69 14.92 3.80
N ILE A 366 -19.56 13.92 3.97
CA ILE A 366 -20.70 13.69 3.05
C ILE A 366 -21.98 14.43 3.45
N GLY A 367 -21.99 15.07 4.62
CA GLY A 367 -23.11 15.83 5.14
C GLY A 367 -24.21 14.97 5.80
N PRO A 368 -25.08 15.59 6.63
CA PRO A 368 -26.13 14.90 7.38
C PRO A 368 -27.20 14.28 6.48
N ASP A 369 -27.46 14.83 5.29
CA ASP A 369 -28.50 14.32 4.39
C ASP A 369 -28.11 12.94 3.82
N ALA A 370 -26.85 12.76 3.43
CA ALA A 370 -26.33 11.47 2.97
C ALA A 370 -26.28 10.44 4.11
N ILE A 371 -25.83 10.87 5.30
CA ILE A 371 -25.86 10.03 6.51
C ILE A 371 -27.29 9.58 6.80
N SER A 372 -28.24 10.51 6.87
CA SER A 372 -29.65 10.21 7.17
C SER A 372 -30.23 9.20 6.19
N LYS A 373 -29.97 9.41 4.89
CA LYS A 373 -30.51 8.60 3.79
C LYS A 373 -29.92 7.19 3.70
N GLN A 374 -28.61 7.02 3.94
CA GLN A 374 -27.90 5.76 3.61
C GLN A 374 -27.19 5.11 4.79
N LEU A 375 -26.82 5.86 5.83
CA LEU A 375 -25.91 5.38 6.89
C LEU A 375 -26.43 5.54 8.32
N SER A 376 -27.64 6.07 8.52
CA SER A 376 -28.18 6.39 9.85
C SER A 376 -28.44 5.18 10.72
N THR A 377 -28.85 4.06 10.12
CA THR A 377 -29.12 2.81 10.83
C THR A 377 -28.28 1.70 10.19
N TYR A 378 -27.71 0.82 11.01
CA TYR A 378 -27.05 -0.38 10.54
C TYR A 378 -28.09 -1.51 10.39
N PRO A 379 -28.33 -2.04 9.17
CA PRO A 379 -29.34 -3.07 8.95
C PRO A 379 -28.89 -4.48 9.40
N GLY A 380 -27.61 -4.65 9.75
CA GLY A 380 -27.00 -5.96 9.97
C GLY A 380 -26.02 -6.33 8.84
N TYR A 381 -25.27 -7.40 9.05
CA TYR A 381 -24.37 -7.97 8.05
C TYR A 381 -25.17 -8.67 6.95
N ASP A 382 -24.84 -8.39 5.69
CA ASP A 382 -25.37 -9.08 4.51
C ASP A 382 -24.23 -9.71 3.71
N GLU A 383 -24.22 -11.04 3.68
CA GLU A 383 -23.22 -11.84 2.95
C GLU A 383 -23.30 -11.71 1.43
N ASN A 384 -24.35 -11.10 0.88
CA ASN A 384 -24.50 -10.86 -0.56
C ASN A 384 -23.93 -9.51 -1.01
N ILE A 385 -23.49 -8.67 -0.07
CA ILE A 385 -22.86 -7.39 -0.38
C ILE A 385 -21.35 -7.59 -0.57
N ASP A 386 -20.85 -7.26 -1.76
CA ASP A 386 -19.41 -7.14 -2.02
C ASP A 386 -18.88 -5.83 -1.39
N PRO A 387 -18.04 -5.91 -0.34
CA PRO A 387 -17.45 -4.77 0.33
C PRO A 387 -16.20 -4.25 -0.39
N SER A 388 -15.74 -4.89 -1.47
CA SER A 388 -14.50 -4.50 -2.15
C SER A 388 -14.50 -3.01 -2.54
N ILE A 389 -13.35 -2.35 -2.34
CA ILE A 389 -13.22 -0.94 -2.69
C ILE A 389 -13.37 -0.76 -4.20
N SER A 390 -14.21 0.19 -4.60
CA SER A 390 -14.39 0.53 -6.00
C SER A 390 -13.26 1.40 -6.53
N ASN A 391 -12.92 1.21 -7.81
CA ASN A 391 -11.82 1.94 -8.44
C ASN A 391 -12.08 3.47 -8.45
N VAL A 392 -13.34 3.87 -8.66
CA VAL A 392 -13.74 5.29 -8.64
C VAL A 392 -13.62 5.91 -7.24
N PHE A 393 -13.87 5.15 -6.19
CA PHE A 393 -13.68 5.62 -4.82
C PHE A 393 -12.20 5.92 -4.55
N ALA A 394 -11.33 4.93 -4.78
CA ALA A 394 -9.89 5.03 -4.50
C ALA A 394 -9.15 6.05 -5.40
N THR A 395 -9.59 6.17 -6.66
CA THR A 395 -8.85 6.93 -7.67
C THR A 395 -9.39 8.35 -7.86
N ALA A 396 -10.66 8.60 -7.50
CA ALA A 396 -11.29 9.91 -7.65
C ALA A 396 -11.95 10.39 -6.36
N ALA A 397 -13.04 9.73 -5.91
CA ALA A 397 -13.92 10.32 -4.91
C ALA A 397 -13.23 10.60 -3.57
N PHE A 398 -12.42 9.66 -3.07
CA PHE A 398 -11.78 9.79 -1.76
C PHE A 398 -10.52 10.68 -1.77
N ARG A 399 -10.05 11.08 -2.95
CA ARG A 399 -8.98 12.08 -3.14
C ARG A 399 -9.46 13.53 -3.06
N PHE A 400 -10.71 13.76 -2.63
CA PHE A 400 -11.22 15.11 -2.36
C PHE A 400 -10.36 15.85 -1.32
N ALA A 401 -9.84 15.10 -0.33
CA ALA A 401 -9.08 15.64 0.79
C ALA A 401 -7.78 16.35 0.35
N HIS A 402 -7.25 16.06 -0.84
CA HIS A 402 -6.10 16.79 -1.39
C HIS A 402 -6.33 18.31 -1.50
N LEU A 403 -7.58 18.76 -1.62
CA LEU A 403 -7.93 20.18 -1.67
C LEU A 403 -8.22 20.79 -0.29
N MET A 404 -8.15 19.98 0.78
CA MET A 404 -8.31 20.39 2.17
C MET A 404 -6.98 20.44 2.94
N VAL A 405 -5.87 20.18 2.25
CA VAL A 405 -4.52 20.21 2.84
C VAL A 405 -4.05 21.65 2.98
N GLN A 406 -3.68 22.03 4.21
CA GLN A 406 -3.08 23.32 4.49
C GLN A 406 -1.65 23.38 3.90
N PRO A 407 -1.17 24.57 3.51
CA PRO A 407 0.22 24.73 3.06
C PRO A 407 1.24 24.57 4.20
N PHE A 408 0.78 24.33 5.43
CA PHE A 408 1.61 24.19 6.61
C PHE A 408 1.22 22.96 7.45
N ILE A 409 2.21 22.35 8.11
CA ILE A 409 1.97 21.54 9.30
C ILE A 409 2.26 22.42 10.52
N PHE A 410 1.21 22.70 11.27
CA PHE A 410 1.27 23.54 12.47
C PHE A 410 1.90 22.79 13.64
N ARG A 411 2.69 23.52 14.44
CA ARG A 411 3.30 22.99 15.65
C ARG A 411 3.14 24.00 16.77
N LEU A 412 2.43 23.60 17.82
CA LEU A 412 2.01 24.50 18.88
C LEU A 412 2.59 24.10 20.25
N ASP A 413 2.88 25.09 21.08
CA ASP A 413 3.29 24.88 22.46
C ASP A 413 2.11 24.45 23.37
N GLU A 414 2.33 24.30 24.67
CA GLU A 414 1.28 23.93 25.64
C GLU A 414 0.16 24.99 25.73
N ASN A 415 0.42 26.20 25.23
CA ASN A 415 -0.54 27.28 25.17
C ASN A 415 -1.30 27.34 23.84
N TYR A 416 -1.14 26.36 22.96
CA TYR A 416 -1.71 26.37 21.61
C TYR A 416 -1.29 27.60 20.77
N GLU A 417 -0.16 28.20 21.12
CA GLU A 417 0.50 29.24 20.31
C GLU A 417 1.61 28.61 19.47
N ASP A 418 2.08 29.33 18.44
CA ASP A 418 3.16 28.80 17.60
C ASP A 418 4.40 28.48 18.44
N HIS A 419 4.88 27.24 18.33
CA HIS A 419 5.92 26.75 19.22
C HIS A 419 7.24 27.53 19.02
N PRO A 420 7.85 28.08 20.08
CA PRO A 420 9.00 28.98 19.95
C PRO A 420 10.26 28.28 19.39
N GLU A 421 10.50 27.04 19.81
CA GLU A 421 11.67 26.26 19.36
C GLU A 421 11.41 25.43 18.08
N TYR A 422 10.18 24.96 17.87
CA TYR A 422 9.80 24.06 16.78
C TYR A 422 8.69 24.69 15.92
N PRO A 423 8.98 25.78 15.18
CA PRO A 423 7.95 26.60 14.55
C PRO A 423 7.19 25.86 13.43
N THR A 424 5.94 26.22 13.19
CA THR A 424 5.14 25.77 12.03
C THR A 424 5.96 25.73 10.72
N GLN A 425 5.81 24.66 9.93
CA GLN A 425 6.58 24.44 8.70
C GLN A 425 5.70 24.40 7.47
N LEU A 426 6.24 24.87 6.34
CA LEU A 426 5.68 24.57 5.02
C LEU A 426 5.60 23.07 4.79
N LEU A 427 4.50 22.61 4.22
CA LEU A 427 4.18 21.19 4.05
C LEU A 427 5.30 20.42 3.35
N HIS A 428 5.86 20.94 2.24
CA HIS A 428 6.93 20.24 1.51
C HIS A 428 8.22 20.01 2.32
N ARG A 429 8.40 20.73 3.45
CA ARG A 429 9.53 20.55 4.39
C ARG A 429 9.25 19.53 5.49
N THR A 430 8.06 18.95 5.48
CA THR A 430 7.61 17.93 6.45
C THR A 430 7.38 16.57 5.80
N MET A 431 7.42 16.50 4.47
CA MET A 431 7.26 15.25 3.74
C MET A 431 8.52 14.39 3.88
N PHE A 432 8.34 13.12 4.24
CA PHE A 432 9.44 12.18 4.50
C PHE A 432 10.49 12.75 5.47
N ALA A 433 10.04 13.45 6.51
CA ALA A 433 10.89 14.11 7.49
C ALA A 433 10.64 13.61 8.94
N PRO A 434 10.75 12.28 9.21
CA PRO A 434 10.56 11.72 10.54
C PRO A 434 11.54 12.30 11.57
N TRP A 435 12.69 12.81 11.12
CA TRP A 435 13.65 13.51 11.96
C TRP A 435 13.05 14.72 12.70
N ARG A 436 11.98 15.34 12.19
CA ARG A 436 11.26 16.40 12.92
C ARG A 436 10.46 15.86 14.10
N VAL A 437 9.91 14.65 13.98
CA VAL A 437 9.26 13.97 15.11
C VAL A 437 10.33 13.60 16.15
N VAL A 438 11.46 13.06 15.71
CA VAL A 438 12.54 12.60 16.61
C VAL A 438 13.25 13.77 17.32
N PHE A 439 13.56 14.86 16.61
CA PHE A 439 14.43 15.93 17.12
C PHE A 439 13.75 17.28 17.34
N GLU A 440 12.49 17.46 16.91
CA GLU A 440 11.78 18.75 17.01
C GLU A 440 10.46 18.63 17.79
N GLY A 441 10.53 18.06 18.99
CA GLY A 441 9.47 18.14 20.00
C GLY A 441 8.45 16.99 20.03
N GLY A 442 8.69 15.88 19.31
CA GLY A 442 7.82 14.71 19.40
C GLY A 442 6.45 14.91 18.77
N LEU A 443 5.46 14.17 19.28
CA LEU A 443 4.08 14.22 18.78
C LEU A 443 3.32 15.46 19.27
N ASP A 444 3.55 15.88 20.51
CA ASP A 444 2.71 16.83 21.23
C ASP A 444 2.49 18.15 20.45
N PRO A 445 3.52 18.84 19.93
CA PRO A 445 3.31 20.08 19.18
C PRO A 445 2.54 19.86 17.88
N ILE A 446 2.79 18.74 17.20
CA ILE A 446 2.13 18.39 15.93
C ILE A 446 0.66 18.10 16.18
N VAL A 447 0.34 17.27 17.19
CA VAL A 447 -1.04 16.90 17.54
C VAL A 447 -1.84 18.13 18.00
N ARG A 448 -1.25 19.03 18.81
CA ARG A 448 -1.89 20.33 19.12
C ARG A 448 -2.15 21.14 17.87
N GLY A 449 -1.24 21.15 16.90
CA GLY A 449 -1.44 21.78 15.60
C GLY A 449 -2.60 21.17 14.80
N LEU A 450 -2.74 19.84 14.81
CA LEU A 450 -3.83 19.14 14.13
C LEU A 450 -5.20 19.47 14.74
N ILE A 451 -5.31 19.51 16.07
CA ILE A 451 -6.59 19.74 16.77
C ILE A 451 -6.86 21.22 17.09
N GLY A 452 -5.86 22.09 17.00
CA GLY A 452 -5.93 23.50 17.40
C GLY A 452 -5.92 24.52 16.26
N ARG A 453 -5.58 24.11 15.02
CA ARG A 453 -5.64 24.98 13.84
C ARG A 453 -6.69 24.49 12.86
N GLN A 454 -7.16 25.41 12.02
CA GLN A 454 -8.21 25.17 11.03
C GLN A 454 -7.70 24.33 9.86
N ALA A 455 -8.56 23.49 9.27
CA ALA A 455 -8.30 22.88 7.97
C ALA A 455 -8.30 23.92 6.85
N LYS A 456 -7.85 23.55 5.65
CA LYS A 456 -8.09 24.36 4.45
C LYS A 456 -9.51 24.12 3.94
N LEU A 457 -10.20 25.19 3.54
CA LEU A 457 -11.45 25.11 2.81
C LEU A 457 -11.14 24.97 1.30
N ASN A 458 -11.80 24.03 0.62
CA ASN A 458 -11.77 24.01 -0.84
C ASN A 458 -12.79 25.02 -1.40
N THR A 459 -12.34 25.87 -2.31
CA THR A 459 -13.16 26.82 -3.05
C THR A 459 -12.92 26.64 -4.55
N GLN A 460 -13.89 27.07 -5.37
CA GLN A 460 -13.86 26.82 -6.82
C GLN A 460 -12.80 27.64 -7.57
N ASP A 461 -12.27 28.66 -6.94
CA ASP A 461 -11.21 29.55 -7.44
C ASP A 461 -9.85 29.33 -6.74
N HIS A 462 -9.84 28.70 -5.56
CA HIS A 462 -8.61 28.41 -4.78
C HIS A 462 -8.50 26.92 -4.38
N MET A 463 -8.43 26.04 -5.38
CA MET A 463 -8.48 24.59 -5.18
C MET A 463 -7.22 24.01 -4.50
N MET A 464 -6.04 24.10 -5.12
CA MET A 464 -4.84 23.36 -4.69
C MET A 464 -3.63 24.28 -4.44
N THR A 465 -3.05 24.14 -3.26
CA THR A 465 -1.90 24.93 -2.81
C THR A 465 -0.64 24.63 -3.64
N GLU A 466 0.25 25.61 -3.76
CA GLU A 466 1.57 25.44 -4.40
C GLU A 466 2.41 24.33 -3.76
N GLU A 467 2.18 24.04 -2.47
CA GLU A 467 2.88 22.99 -1.74
C GLU A 467 2.64 21.60 -2.33
N LEU A 468 1.42 21.33 -2.83
CA LEU A 468 1.05 20.08 -3.48
C LEU A 468 1.15 20.15 -5.02
N ARG A 469 0.99 21.33 -5.61
CA ARG A 469 0.99 21.53 -7.07
C ARG A 469 2.40 21.67 -7.65
N ASP A 470 3.34 22.26 -6.93
CA ASP A 470 4.67 22.58 -7.45
C ASP A 470 5.84 22.08 -6.59
N ARG A 471 5.56 21.65 -5.35
CA ARG A 471 6.60 21.28 -4.37
C ARG A 471 6.42 19.90 -3.78
N LEU A 472 5.55 19.07 -4.35
CA LEU A 472 5.30 17.71 -3.85
C LEU A 472 6.61 16.91 -3.85
N PHE A 473 6.97 16.39 -2.67
CA PHE A 473 8.17 15.57 -2.44
C PHE A 473 9.51 16.21 -2.84
N LYS A 474 9.59 17.55 -2.88
CA LYS A 474 10.76 18.33 -3.34
C LYS A 474 12.13 17.89 -2.81
N PHE A 475 12.20 17.29 -1.62
CA PHE A 475 13.46 16.83 -1.02
C PHE A 475 13.71 15.33 -1.15
N SER A 476 12.74 14.56 -1.65
CA SER A 476 12.79 13.10 -1.75
C SER A 476 12.88 12.60 -3.20
N VAL A 477 12.49 13.43 -4.17
CA VAL A 477 12.61 13.12 -5.61
C VAL A 477 13.46 14.18 -6.32
N GLU A 478 13.99 13.84 -7.51
CA GLU A 478 14.80 14.78 -8.30
C GLU A 478 13.98 15.96 -8.84
N LEU A 479 12.80 15.67 -9.37
CA LEU A 479 11.84 16.66 -9.85
C LEU A 479 10.61 16.66 -8.94
N ALA A 480 10.35 17.78 -8.26
CA ALA A 480 9.13 17.96 -7.49
C ALA A 480 7.90 17.65 -8.34
N LEU A 481 6.82 17.13 -7.77
CA LEU A 481 5.66 16.68 -8.55
C LEU A 481 4.47 17.65 -8.42
N ASP A 482 3.42 17.40 -9.20
CA ASP A 482 2.14 18.10 -9.13
C ASP A 482 1.02 17.11 -8.81
N LEU A 483 0.49 17.15 -7.59
CA LEU A 483 -0.53 16.20 -7.14
C LEU A 483 -1.83 16.30 -7.95
N GLY A 484 -2.22 17.48 -8.39
CA GLY A 484 -3.41 17.69 -9.21
C GLY A 484 -3.27 17.01 -10.57
N SER A 485 -2.13 17.24 -11.23
CA SER A 485 -1.78 16.57 -12.48
C SER A 485 -1.70 15.05 -12.31
N LEU A 486 -1.09 14.56 -11.23
CA LEU A 486 -1.02 13.13 -10.90
C LEU A 486 -2.42 12.51 -10.73
N ASN A 487 -3.37 13.19 -10.08
CA ASN A 487 -4.73 12.68 -9.90
C ASN A 487 -5.46 12.53 -11.23
N LEU A 488 -5.38 13.53 -12.11
CA LEU A 488 -5.98 13.50 -13.43
C LEU A 488 -5.36 12.37 -14.29
N GLN A 489 -4.03 12.30 -14.33
CA GLN A 489 -3.30 11.27 -15.09
C GLN A 489 -3.63 9.86 -14.57
N ARG A 490 -3.74 9.70 -13.24
CA ARG A 490 -4.12 8.42 -12.61
C ARG A 490 -5.55 8.01 -12.93
N GLY A 491 -6.49 8.95 -13.01
CA GLY A 491 -7.86 8.68 -13.47
C GLY A 491 -7.90 8.10 -14.88
N ARG A 492 -7.07 8.64 -15.78
CA ARG A 492 -6.89 8.14 -17.16
C ARG A 492 -6.19 6.78 -17.20
N ASP A 493 -5.13 6.60 -16.42
CA ASP A 493 -4.42 5.31 -16.24
C ASP A 493 -5.35 4.18 -15.77
N HIS A 494 -6.27 4.51 -14.86
CA HIS A 494 -7.26 3.57 -14.33
C HIS A 494 -8.47 3.40 -15.24
N GLY A 495 -8.52 4.05 -16.41
CA GLY A 495 -9.63 3.93 -17.36
C GLY A 495 -10.97 4.31 -16.73
N LEU A 496 -11.01 5.37 -15.93
CA LEU A 496 -12.27 5.84 -15.35
C LEU A 496 -13.17 6.45 -16.45
N PRO A 497 -14.47 6.15 -16.46
CA PRO A 497 -15.45 6.91 -17.23
C PRO A 497 -15.45 8.40 -16.83
N GLY A 498 -15.85 9.24 -17.79
CA GLY A 498 -15.93 10.69 -17.58
C GLY A 498 -17.03 11.11 -16.60
N TYR A 499 -16.98 12.37 -16.16
CA TYR A 499 -17.82 12.95 -15.13
C TYR A 499 -19.34 12.64 -15.26
N ASN A 500 -19.92 12.83 -16.45
CA ASN A 500 -21.35 12.62 -16.65
C ASN A 500 -21.82 11.18 -16.43
N LYS A 501 -20.96 10.18 -16.67
CA LYS A 501 -21.30 8.77 -16.40
C LYS A 501 -21.46 8.50 -14.92
N TRP A 502 -20.65 9.15 -14.09
CA TRP A 502 -20.77 9.06 -12.63
C TRP A 502 -21.93 9.88 -12.08
N ARG A 503 -22.24 11.02 -12.70
CA ARG A 503 -23.50 11.76 -12.44
C ARG A 503 -24.71 10.88 -12.71
N GLU A 504 -24.75 10.22 -13.87
CA GLU A 504 -25.80 9.27 -14.25
C GLU A 504 -25.92 8.14 -13.23
N PHE A 505 -24.81 7.51 -12.85
CA PHE A 505 -24.77 6.46 -11.81
C PHE A 505 -25.41 6.90 -10.48
N CYS A 506 -25.17 8.14 -10.06
CA CYS A 506 -25.72 8.72 -8.84
C CYS A 506 -27.16 9.27 -8.99
N GLY A 507 -27.81 9.10 -10.15
CA GLY A 507 -29.16 9.61 -10.40
C GLY A 507 -29.21 11.14 -10.51
N LEU A 508 -28.09 11.74 -10.92
CA LEU A 508 -27.92 13.18 -10.99
C LEU A 508 -27.98 13.69 -12.44
N SER A 509 -28.22 15.00 -12.63
CA SER A 509 -28.27 15.61 -13.96
C SER A 509 -26.93 15.49 -14.70
N GLN A 510 -27.01 15.22 -16.01
CA GLN A 510 -25.88 15.12 -16.95
C GLN A 510 -25.83 16.38 -17.83
N PRO A 511 -25.10 17.44 -17.44
CA PRO A 511 -25.02 18.66 -18.23
C PRO A 511 -24.43 18.42 -19.62
N ARG A 512 -25.01 19.04 -20.65
CA ARG A 512 -24.60 18.88 -22.05
C ARG A 512 -23.92 20.10 -22.66
N ASN A 513 -24.04 21.25 -22.02
CA ASN A 513 -23.58 22.54 -22.51
C ASN A 513 -23.22 23.47 -21.36
N LEU A 514 -22.67 24.64 -21.68
CA LEU A 514 -22.25 25.65 -20.71
C LEU A 514 -23.34 26.01 -19.70
N ASN A 515 -24.55 26.30 -20.17
CA ASN A 515 -25.64 26.74 -19.29
C ASN A 515 -26.04 25.65 -18.28
N GLU A 516 -26.03 24.38 -18.71
CA GLU A 516 -26.33 23.27 -17.82
C GLU A 516 -25.18 22.99 -16.85
N LEU A 517 -23.93 23.03 -17.30
CA LEU A 517 -22.77 22.82 -16.43
C LEU A 517 -22.65 23.95 -15.40
N ALA A 518 -22.84 25.21 -15.83
CA ALA A 518 -22.84 26.38 -14.96
C ALA A 518 -23.90 26.27 -13.85
N LYS A 519 -25.08 25.70 -14.14
CA LYS A 519 -26.11 25.43 -13.14
C LYS A 519 -25.69 24.35 -12.13
N VAL A 520 -25.05 23.28 -12.60
CA VAL A 520 -24.55 22.21 -11.72
C VAL A 520 -23.45 22.70 -10.79
N LEU A 521 -22.50 23.47 -11.34
CA LEU A 521 -21.37 24.02 -10.58
C LEU A 521 -21.76 25.26 -9.77
N ASN A 522 -22.92 25.87 -10.04
CA ASN A 522 -23.27 27.20 -9.55
C ASN A 522 -22.17 28.25 -9.84
N ASN A 523 -21.49 28.10 -10.98
CA ASN A 523 -20.32 28.90 -11.35
C ASN A 523 -20.15 28.88 -12.88
N THR A 524 -20.44 30.01 -13.54
CA THR A 524 -20.39 30.11 -15.00
C THR A 524 -18.95 30.18 -15.51
N ASP A 525 -18.08 30.90 -14.81
CA ASP A 525 -16.69 31.09 -15.23
C ASP A 525 -15.91 29.77 -15.15
N LEU A 526 -16.07 29.02 -14.05
CA LEU A 526 -15.48 27.69 -13.93
C LEU A 526 -16.03 26.72 -14.99
N ALA A 527 -17.34 26.75 -15.25
CA ALA A 527 -17.94 25.93 -16.30
C ALA A 527 -17.39 26.27 -17.69
N GLN A 528 -17.18 27.55 -17.99
CA GLN A 528 -16.56 28.00 -19.24
C GLN A 528 -15.12 27.50 -19.35
N ASN A 529 -14.30 27.71 -18.30
CA ASN A 529 -12.91 27.27 -18.28
C ASN A 529 -12.77 25.75 -18.45
N LEU A 530 -13.67 24.96 -17.86
CA LEU A 530 -13.72 23.51 -18.05
C LEU A 530 -14.08 23.13 -19.49
N LEU A 531 -15.06 23.80 -20.11
CA LEU A 531 -15.44 23.52 -21.50
C LEU A 531 -14.39 23.98 -22.51
N ASP A 532 -13.68 25.07 -22.24
CA ASP A 532 -12.56 25.51 -23.07
C ASP A 532 -11.42 24.48 -23.10
N LEU A 533 -11.26 23.71 -22.01
CA LEU A 533 -10.24 22.67 -21.91
C LEU A 533 -10.72 21.29 -22.39
N TYR A 534 -11.94 20.88 -22.06
CA TYR A 534 -12.44 19.52 -22.30
C TYR A 534 -13.40 19.39 -23.50
N GLY A 535 -13.91 20.52 -24.01
CA GLY A 535 -14.90 20.59 -25.10
C GLY A 535 -16.33 20.19 -24.70
N THR A 536 -16.47 19.10 -23.93
CA THR A 536 -17.75 18.57 -23.44
C THR A 536 -17.66 18.14 -21.96
N PRO A 537 -18.74 18.27 -21.16
CA PRO A 537 -18.77 17.77 -19.79
C PRO A 537 -18.54 16.25 -19.68
N ASP A 538 -18.81 15.49 -20.75
CA ASP A 538 -18.57 14.04 -20.80
C ASP A 538 -17.08 13.68 -20.70
N ASN A 539 -16.18 14.61 -21.05
CA ASN A 539 -14.74 14.40 -21.03
C ASN A 539 -14.06 14.83 -19.72
N ILE A 540 -14.77 15.55 -18.85
CA ILE A 540 -14.19 16.04 -17.60
C ILE A 540 -13.77 14.83 -16.75
N ASP A 541 -12.50 14.82 -16.33
CA ASP A 541 -11.97 13.77 -15.47
C ASP A 541 -12.77 13.72 -14.15
N PRO A 542 -13.22 12.55 -13.66
CA PRO A 542 -14.18 12.46 -12.57
C PRO A 542 -13.66 13.03 -11.24
N TRP A 543 -12.34 13.01 -11.01
CA TRP A 543 -11.76 13.69 -9.85
C TRP A 543 -12.05 15.20 -9.88
N LEU A 544 -11.74 15.86 -11.00
CA LEU A 544 -11.95 17.29 -11.19
C LEU A 544 -13.42 17.66 -11.15
N GLY A 545 -14.26 16.91 -11.87
CA GLY A 545 -15.70 17.16 -11.92
C GLY A 545 -16.34 17.07 -10.53
N GLY A 546 -15.94 16.09 -9.71
CA GLY A 546 -16.47 15.93 -8.35
C GLY A 546 -16.00 16.99 -7.36
N VAL A 547 -14.72 17.42 -7.40
CA VAL A 547 -14.22 18.49 -6.52
C VAL A 547 -14.65 19.90 -6.94
N ALA A 548 -15.05 20.07 -8.20
CA ALA A 548 -15.58 21.34 -8.72
C ALA A 548 -17.04 21.59 -8.29
N GLU A 549 -17.78 20.57 -7.87
CA GLU A 549 -19.16 20.74 -7.41
C GLU A 549 -19.23 21.50 -6.07
N PRO A 550 -20.21 22.40 -5.88
CA PRO A 550 -20.40 23.07 -4.61
C PRO A 550 -20.73 22.06 -3.50
N PHE A 551 -20.26 22.33 -2.28
CA PHE A 551 -20.48 21.42 -1.17
C PHE A 551 -21.96 21.19 -0.86
N VAL A 552 -22.28 19.94 -0.50
CA VAL A 552 -23.56 19.64 0.17
C VAL A 552 -23.60 20.31 1.54
N ARG A 553 -24.81 20.58 2.03
CA ARG A 553 -25.01 21.22 3.34
C ARG A 553 -24.27 20.44 4.43
N GLY A 554 -23.42 21.13 5.20
CA GLY A 554 -22.67 20.54 6.32
C GLY A 554 -21.52 19.61 5.93
N GLY A 555 -21.37 19.26 4.64
CA GLY A 555 -20.29 18.42 4.12
C GLY A 555 -19.11 19.23 3.56
N ARG A 556 -18.12 18.51 3.04
CA ARG A 556 -16.91 19.01 2.34
C ARG A 556 -16.67 18.35 0.99
N VAL A 557 -17.74 17.80 0.42
CA VAL A 557 -17.77 17.31 -0.96
C VAL A 557 -19.08 17.72 -1.66
N GLY A 558 -19.06 17.77 -2.99
CA GLY A 558 -20.27 17.99 -3.77
C GLY A 558 -21.17 16.75 -3.86
N PRO A 559 -22.40 16.90 -4.42
CA PRO A 559 -23.37 15.82 -4.53
C PRO A 559 -22.85 14.51 -5.13
N LEU A 560 -22.01 14.58 -6.17
CA LEU A 560 -21.44 13.39 -6.81
C LEU A 560 -20.58 12.58 -5.84
N PHE A 561 -19.63 13.25 -5.18
CA PHE A 561 -18.74 12.58 -4.23
C PHE A 561 -19.45 12.18 -2.94
N ALA A 562 -20.45 12.95 -2.47
CA ALA A 562 -21.30 12.52 -1.37
C ALA A 562 -21.97 11.17 -1.68
N CYS A 563 -22.51 11.00 -2.89
CA CYS A 563 -23.10 9.74 -3.35
C CYS A 563 -22.06 8.60 -3.40
N LEU A 564 -20.92 8.79 -4.07
CA LEU A 564 -19.91 7.73 -4.26
C LEU A 564 -19.27 7.31 -2.94
N ILE A 565 -18.93 8.26 -2.07
CA ILE A 565 -18.34 8.00 -0.76
C ILE A 565 -19.36 7.29 0.12
N ALA A 566 -20.58 7.81 0.26
CA ALA A 566 -21.61 7.20 1.10
C ALA A 566 -21.96 5.77 0.63
N THR A 567 -22.00 5.53 -0.68
CA THR A 567 -22.22 4.18 -1.24
C THR A 567 -21.08 3.22 -0.88
N GLN A 568 -19.82 3.66 -0.93
CA GLN A 568 -18.69 2.80 -0.53
C GLN A 568 -18.71 2.50 0.96
N PHE A 569 -18.89 3.52 1.80
CA PHE A 569 -18.97 3.35 3.26
C PHE A 569 -20.18 2.48 3.66
N GLN A 570 -21.30 2.55 2.93
CA GLN A 570 -22.41 1.64 3.15
C GLN A 570 -22.00 0.18 2.91
N LYS A 571 -21.36 -0.10 1.77
CA LYS A 571 -20.96 -1.45 1.37
C LYS A 571 -19.92 -2.06 2.31
N ILE A 572 -18.91 -1.31 2.73
CA ILE A 572 -17.88 -1.83 3.64
C ILE A 572 -18.42 -2.02 5.07
N ARG A 573 -19.52 -1.33 5.44
CA ARG A 573 -20.20 -1.55 6.72
C ARG A 573 -21.09 -2.79 6.70
N GLU A 574 -21.93 -2.91 5.67
CA GLU A 574 -22.94 -3.97 5.57
C GLU A 574 -22.33 -5.30 5.10
N GLY A 575 -21.27 -5.27 4.29
CA GLY A 575 -20.53 -6.46 3.85
C GLY A 575 -19.42 -6.91 4.80
N ASP A 576 -19.32 -6.34 6.01
CA ASP A 576 -18.30 -6.69 6.99
C ASP A 576 -18.84 -7.56 8.12
N ARG A 577 -18.49 -8.86 8.10
CA ARG A 577 -18.91 -9.82 9.13
C ARG A 577 -18.44 -9.46 10.53
N PHE A 578 -17.37 -8.66 10.63
CA PHE A 578 -16.75 -8.25 11.89
C PHE A 578 -17.03 -6.78 12.23
N TRP A 579 -18.02 -6.15 11.60
CA TRP A 579 -18.50 -4.81 11.96
C TRP A 579 -18.86 -4.78 13.46
N TRP A 580 -18.47 -3.73 14.17
CA TRP A 580 -18.57 -3.68 15.63
C TRP A 580 -20.00 -3.78 16.19
N GLU A 581 -21.01 -3.39 15.40
CA GLU A 581 -22.43 -3.54 15.77
C GLU A 581 -23.00 -4.92 15.43
N ASN A 582 -22.29 -5.73 14.64
CA ASN A 582 -22.80 -7.05 14.24
C ASN A 582 -22.86 -8.01 15.44
N ASN A 583 -23.92 -8.81 15.48
CA ASN A 583 -24.17 -9.73 16.59
C ASN A 583 -23.08 -10.81 16.67
N GLY A 584 -22.58 -11.06 17.87
CA GLY A 584 -21.52 -12.03 18.12
C GLY A 584 -20.09 -11.51 17.90
N VAL A 585 -19.91 -10.31 17.34
CA VAL A 585 -18.58 -9.68 17.25
C VAL A 585 -18.14 -9.19 18.64
N PHE A 586 -18.98 -8.41 19.29
CA PHE A 586 -18.81 -7.96 20.68
C PHE A 586 -20.03 -8.35 21.51
N THR A 587 -19.89 -8.41 22.84
CA THR A 587 -21.03 -8.51 23.75
C THR A 587 -21.81 -7.18 23.81
N ASP A 588 -23.03 -7.18 24.35
CA ASP A 588 -23.79 -5.94 24.52
C ASP A 588 -23.04 -4.92 25.40
N ALA A 589 -22.42 -5.37 26.49
CA ALA A 589 -21.64 -4.51 27.38
C ALA A 589 -20.40 -3.92 26.67
N GLN A 590 -19.71 -4.72 25.86
CA GLN A 590 -18.58 -4.25 25.05
C GLN A 590 -19.03 -3.24 23.97
N ARG A 591 -20.18 -3.46 23.32
CA ARG A 591 -20.76 -2.49 22.36
C ARG A 591 -21.13 -1.18 23.03
N LEU A 592 -21.66 -1.21 24.25
CA LEU A 592 -21.96 0.01 25.01
C LEU A 592 -20.68 0.80 25.29
N ALA A 593 -19.60 0.15 25.73
CA ALA A 593 -18.31 0.82 25.91
C ALA A 593 -17.76 1.41 24.60
N LEU A 594 -17.77 0.64 23.49
CA LEU A 594 -17.29 1.10 22.18
C LEU A 594 -18.09 2.28 21.62
N ARG A 595 -19.40 2.33 21.87
CA ARG A 595 -20.25 3.44 21.42
C ARG A 595 -19.76 4.79 21.96
N ASP A 596 -19.12 4.81 23.12
CA ASP A 596 -18.64 6.01 23.81
C ASP A 596 -17.14 6.26 23.59
N THR A 597 -16.47 5.52 22.69
CA THR A 597 -15.07 5.77 22.31
C THR A 597 -14.85 7.24 21.95
N SER A 598 -13.77 7.84 22.45
CA SER A 598 -13.44 9.25 22.23
C SER A 598 -12.02 9.40 21.69
N LEU A 599 -11.87 10.03 20.52
CA LEU A 599 -10.55 10.37 19.98
C LEU A 599 -9.81 11.36 20.89
N ALA A 600 -10.54 12.26 21.57
CA ALA A 600 -9.96 13.17 22.56
C ALA A 600 -9.33 12.39 23.72
N ARG A 601 -9.99 11.33 24.20
CA ARG A 601 -9.44 10.45 25.23
C ARG A 601 -8.20 9.70 24.76
N ILE A 602 -8.21 9.17 23.53
CA ILE A 602 -7.05 8.47 22.94
C ILE A 602 -5.84 9.43 22.84
N ILE A 603 -6.06 10.69 22.47
CA ILE A 603 -5.00 11.72 22.47
C ILE A 603 -4.45 11.91 23.88
N CYS A 604 -5.32 12.13 24.88
CA CYS A 604 -4.91 12.31 26.28
C CYS A 604 -4.12 11.11 26.83
N ASP A 605 -4.54 9.88 26.52
CA ASP A 605 -3.91 8.66 27.03
C ASP A 605 -2.51 8.40 26.46
N ASN A 606 -2.21 8.95 25.27
CA ASN A 606 -1.02 8.56 24.49
C ASN A 606 -0.08 9.74 24.15
N THR A 607 -0.34 10.93 24.70
CA THR A 607 0.47 12.14 24.51
C THR A 607 0.77 12.81 25.87
N GLY A 608 1.50 13.92 25.87
CA GLY A 608 1.64 14.80 27.04
C GLY A 608 0.64 15.96 27.06
N ILE A 609 -0.33 15.99 26.14
CA ILE A 609 -1.34 17.03 26.07
C ILE A 609 -2.36 16.85 27.19
N THR A 610 -2.60 17.90 27.97
CA THR A 610 -3.52 17.88 29.13
C THR A 610 -4.87 18.57 28.87
N GLU A 611 -4.98 19.36 27.81
CA GLU A 611 -6.20 20.06 27.40
C GLU A 611 -6.41 19.84 25.91
N VAL A 612 -7.61 19.39 25.51
CA VAL A 612 -7.96 19.06 24.11
C VAL A 612 -9.35 19.59 23.75
N PRO A 613 -9.67 19.82 22.46
CA PRO A 613 -11.04 20.09 22.05
C PRO A 613 -11.96 18.92 22.41
N GLU A 614 -13.16 19.20 22.91
CA GLU A 614 -14.18 18.17 23.21
C GLU A 614 -14.52 17.33 21.98
N LYS A 615 -14.50 17.95 20.80
CA LYS A 615 -14.72 17.31 19.50
C LYS A 615 -13.53 17.60 18.58
N PRO A 616 -12.50 16.73 18.55
CA PRO A 616 -11.23 17.02 17.89
C PRO A 616 -11.30 17.40 16.40
N PHE A 617 -12.36 17.02 15.68
CA PHE A 617 -12.56 17.40 14.27
C PHE A 617 -13.21 18.79 14.08
N GLN A 618 -13.83 19.35 15.12
CA GLN A 618 -14.54 20.62 15.05
C GLN A 618 -13.67 21.75 15.59
N TYR A 619 -13.48 22.78 14.79
CA TYR A 619 -12.70 23.93 15.21
C TYR A 619 -13.49 24.80 16.18
N ARG A 620 -12.87 25.11 17.32
CA ARG A 620 -13.32 26.12 18.27
C ARG A 620 -12.13 26.96 18.71
N PRO A 621 -12.31 28.28 18.92
CA PRO A 621 -11.26 29.09 19.51
C PRO A 621 -10.98 28.61 20.94
N ARG A 622 -9.71 28.67 21.36
CA ARG A 622 -9.29 28.31 22.72
C ARG A 622 -10.09 29.08 23.77
N GLY A 623 -10.43 28.41 24.87
CA GLY A 623 -11.32 28.94 25.91
C GLY A 623 -12.81 28.64 25.67
N SER A 624 -13.18 28.06 24.53
CA SER A 624 -14.53 27.56 24.24
C SER A 624 -14.47 26.18 23.61
N GLY A 625 -15.11 25.17 24.21
CA GLY A 625 -15.18 23.81 23.64
C GLY A 625 -13.88 22.99 23.78
N TYR A 626 -13.03 23.36 24.74
CA TYR A 626 -11.89 22.58 25.21
C TYR A 626 -12.21 21.99 26.59
N THR A 627 -11.63 20.83 26.88
CA THR A 627 -11.80 20.11 28.14
C THR A 627 -10.44 19.62 28.64
N GLN A 628 -10.29 19.52 29.96
CA GLN A 628 -9.12 18.89 30.55
C GLN A 628 -9.19 17.38 30.36
N CYS A 629 -8.05 16.73 30.14
CA CYS A 629 -7.95 15.29 29.94
C CYS A 629 -8.47 14.48 31.13
N ASP A 630 -8.34 15.01 32.35
CA ASP A 630 -8.85 14.38 33.58
C ASP A 630 -10.39 14.36 33.65
N ASP A 631 -11.06 15.28 32.92
CA ASP A 631 -12.51 15.35 32.84
C ASP A 631 -13.09 14.42 31.74
N ILE A 632 -12.25 13.83 30.89
CA ILE A 632 -12.67 12.88 29.86
C ILE A 632 -12.62 11.46 30.41
N PRO A 633 -13.77 10.74 30.49
CA PRO A 633 -13.80 9.37 30.98
C PRO A 633 -12.86 8.45 30.20
N ALA A 634 -12.10 7.63 30.91
CA ALA A 634 -11.29 6.58 30.31
C ALA A 634 -12.20 5.53 29.65
N PHE A 635 -11.68 4.86 28.61
CA PHE A 635 -12.41 3.76 27.97
C PHE A 635 -12.62 2.60 28.97
N ASP A 636 -13.88 2.17 29.13
CA ASP A 636 -14.22 1.09 30.06
C ASP A 636 -13.88 -0.29 29.48
N LEU A 637 -12.77 -0.86 29.97
CA LEU A 637 -12.33 -2.22 29.63
C LEU A 637 -12.97 -3.30 30.49
N SER A 638 -13.76 -2.96 31.53
CA SER A 638 -14.36 -3.96 32.42
C SER A 638 -15.20 -5.03 31.70
N PRO A 639 -15.89 -4.74 30.57
CA PRO A 639 -16.61 -5.77 29.79
C PRO A 639 -15.72 -6.82 29.10
N TRP A 640 -14.39 -6.67 29.11
CA TRP A 640 -13.44 -7.65 28.58
C TRP A 640 -12.87 -8.58 29.65
N LYS A 641 -13.27 -8.44 30.92
CA LYS A 641 -12.83 -9.33 31.99
C LYS A 641 -13.53 -10.69 31.91
N GLU A 642 -12.76 -11.76 31.76
CA GLU A 642 -13.27 -13.12 31.83
C GLU A 642 -13.31 -13.62 33.29
N GLY A 643 -14.39 -14.33 33.68
CA GLY A 643 -14.48 -14.99 35.00
C GLY A 643 -14.99 -14.12 36.16
N GLY A 644 -15.72 -13.04 35.89
CA GLY A 644 -16.42 -12.23 36.90
C GLY A 644 -17.68 -12.91 37.49
N PRO A 645 -18.21 -12.44 38.63
CA PRO A 645 -19.39 -13.02 39.26
C PRO A 645 -20.64 -12.72 38.42
N GLY A 646 -21.04 -13.66 37.56
CA GLY A 646 -22.26 -13.55 36.75
C GLY A 646 -22.23 -14.30 35.41
N GLU A 647 -21.07 -14.73 34.92
CA GLU A 647 -21.01 -15.54 33.70
C GLU A 647 -21.23 -17.04 33.99
N PRO A 648 -22.04 -17.75 33.18
CA PRO A 648 -22.10 -19.19 33.25
C PRO A 648 -20.69 -19.73 32.94
N LYS A 649 -20.12 -20.48 33.88
CA LYS A 649 -18.90 -21.25 33.65
C LYS A 649 -19.04 -21.97 32.31
N ALA A 650 -18.13 -21.71 31.39
CA ALA A 650 -17.92 -22.60 30.25
C ALA A 650 -17.89 -24.03 30.79
N PRO A 651 -18.59 -24.99 30.15
CA PRO A 651 -18.63 -26.35 30.66
C PRO A 651 -17.18 -26.82 30.76
N THR A 652 -16.74 -27.10 31.99
CA THR A 652 -15.49 -27.80 32.22
C THR A 652 -15.57 -29.09 31.41
N GLU A 653 -14.79 -29.19 30.34
CA GLU A 653 -14.54 -30.47 29.70
C GLU A 653 -14.01 -31.39 30.81
N GLY A 654 -14.84 -32.38 31.18
CA GLY A 654 -14.41 -33.42 32.09
C GLY A 654 -13.16 -34.06 31.50
N GLN A 655 -12.13 -34.24 32.32
CA GLN A 655 -10.93 -34.96 31.92
C GLN A 655 -11.32 -36.27 31.23
N ARG A 656 -10.96 -36.37 29.96
CA ARG A 656 -11.21 -37.57 29.16
C ARG A 656 -10.45 -38.72 29.82
N GLY A 657 -11.16 -39.77 30.25
CA GLY A 657 -10.54 -41.00 30.71
C GLY A 657 -9.64 -41.60 29.61
N PRO A 658 -8.60 -42.37 29.97
CA PRO A 658 -7.72 -42.99 28.99
C PRO A 658 -8.55 -43.84 28.00
N PRO A 659 -8.24 -43.80 26.69
CA PRO A 659 -8.96 -44.58 25.70
C PRO A 659 -8.94 -46.07 26.03
N GLY A 660 -10.08 -46.74 25.88
CA GLY A 660 -10.16 -48.19 25.94
C GLY A 660 -9.30 -48.84 24.84
N PRO A 661 -8.78 -50.06 25.05
CA PRO A 661 -7.95 -50.75 24.06
C PRO A 661 -8.71 -50.93 22.73
N ALA A 662 -8.02 -50.64 21.63
CA ALA A 662 -8.56 -50.76 20.29
C ALA A 662 -8.96 -52.21 19.97
N GLY A 663 -10.13 -52.39 19.37
CA GLY A 663 -10.57 -53.69 18.84
C GLY A 663 -9.68 -54.16 17.69
N PRO A 664 -9.60 -55.48 17.43
CA PRO A 664 -8.75 -56.02 16.38
C PRO A 664 -9.20 -55.54 14.99
N ARG A 665 -8.22 -55.07 14.22
CA ARG A 665 -8.39 -54.53 12.87
C ARG A 665 -8.78 -55.64 11.89
N GLY A 666 -9.81 -55.42 11.07
CA GLY A 666 -10.17 -56.32 9.97
C GLY A 666 -9.02 -56.44 8.95
N LEU A 667 -8.86 -57.62 8.36
CA LEU A 667 -7.74 -57.93 7.46
C LEU A 667 -7.81 -57.08 6.18
N PRO A 668 -6.74 -56.34 5.83
CA PRO A 668 -6.64 -55.64 4.56
C PRO A 668 -6.64 -56.61 3.38
N GLY A 669 -7.24 -56.20 2.25
CA GLY A 669 -7.05 -56.89 0.98
C GLY A 669 -5.59 -56.85 0.53
N PRO A 670 -5.12 -57.81 -0.29
CA PRO A 670 -3.72 -57.88 -0.68
C PRO A 670 -3.32 -56.63 -1.48
N PRO A 671 -2.18 -56.00 -1.15
CA PRO A 671 -1.64 -54.89 -1.92
C PRO A 671 -1.37 -55.29 -3.38
N GLY A 672 -1.62 -54.37 -4.31
CA GLY A 672 -1.09 -54.50 -5.67
C GLY A 672 0.44 -54.55 -5.66
N PRO A 673 1.08 -55.17 -6.67
CA PRO A 673 2.53 -55.26 -6.72
C PRO A 673 3.15 -53.85 -6.70
N PRO A 674 4.18 -53.61 -5.86
CA PRO A 674 4.90 -52.34 -5.86
C PRO A 674 5.44 -52.04 -7.26
N GLY A 675 5.28 -50.81 -7.72
CA GLY A 675 6.06 -50.31 -8.85
C GLY A 675 7.56 -50.41 -8.51
N PRO A 676 8.45 -50.61 -9.49
CA PRO A 676 9.88 -50.65 -9.23
C PRO A 676 10.31 -49.33 -8.55
N PRO A 677 11.20 -49.38 -7.53
CA PRO A 677 11.67 -48.18 -6.86
C PRO A 677 12.40 -47.28 -7.86
N GLY A 678 11.86 -46.08 -8.08
CA GLY A 678 12.54 -45.04 -8.84
C GLY A 678 13.71 -44.51 -8.02
N THR A 679 14.93 -44.71 -8.51
CA THR A 679 16.12 -44.04 -7.99
C THR A 679 16.11 -42.60 -8.50
N ALA A 680 15.58 -41.67 -7.71
CA ALA A 680 15.75 -40.25 -7.98
C ALA A 680 17.17 -39.85 -7.57
N GLU A 681 18.00 -39.49 -8.54
CA GLU A 681 19.32 -38.94 -8.29
C GLU A 681 19.16 -37.55 -7.64
N LYS A 682 19.87 -37.32 -6.53
CA LYS A 682 19.83 -36.06 -5.78
C LYS A 682 21.24 -35.49 -5.75
N VAL A 683 21.44 -34.36 -6.42
CA VAL A 683 22.70 -33.62 -6.43
C VAL A 683 22.43 -32.24 -5.86
N ALA A 684 23.12 -31.85 -4.80
CA ALA A 684 23.06 -30.49 -4.28
C ALA A 684 24.36 -30.08 -3.58
N PHE A 685 24.65 -28.78 -3.64
CA PHE A 685 25.67 -28.15 -2.82
C PHE A 685 25.22 -26.75 -2.37
N SER A 686 25.77 -26.30 -1.25
CA SER A 686 25.65 -24.96 -0.70
C SER A 686 26.95 -24.67 0.06
N VAL A 687 27.63 -23.60 -0.32
CA VAL A 687 28.96 -23.25 0.16
C VAL A 687 29.04 -21.76 0.43
N ARG A 688 29.77 -21.37 1.47
CA ARG A 688 30.06 -19.98 1.84
C ARG A 688 31.49 -19.63 1.47
N LEU A 689 31.69 -18.36 1.11
CA LEU A 689 32.94 -17.86 0.56
C LEU A 689 34.04 -17.89 1.60
N GLY A 690 33.74 -17.55 2.86
CA GLY A 690 34.59 -17.73 4.03
C GLY A 690 35.86 -16.87 4.10
N ASN A 691 36.20 -16.11 3.07
CA ASN A 691 37.29 -15.11 3.07
C ASN A 691 36.83 -13.86 2.30
N ASN A 692 37.30 -12.69 2.69
CA ASN A 692 37.01 -11.45 1.98
C ASN A 692 37.90 -11.29 0.73
N TYR A 693 37.35 -10.65 -0.31
CA TYR A 693 38.06 -10.17 -1.50
C TYR A 693 38.80 -11.27 -2.31
N PRO A 694 38.09 -12.27 -2.86
CA PRO A 694 38.68 -13.35 -3.65
C PRO A 694 39.40 -12.84 -4.91
N LYS A 695 40.37 -13.59 -5.44
CA LYS A 695 41.15 -13.13 -6.59
C LYS A 695 40.27 -12.87 -7.84
N PRO A 696 40.27 -11.65 -8.42
CA PRO A 696 39.42 -11.34 -9.57
C PRO A 696 39.95 -11.95 -10.87
N GLY A 697 39.04 -12.27 -11.79
CA GLY A 697 39.32 -12.83 -13.11
C GLY A 697 39.71 -14.32 -13.09
N THR A 698 39.51 -15.01 -11.96
CA THR A 698 39.65 -16.47 -11.81
C THR A 698 38.41 -17.03 -11.10
N PRO A 699 38.09 -18.33 -11.27
CA PRO A 699 37.03 -18.98 -10.50
C PRO A 699 37.20 -18.72 -9.00
N ILE A 700 36.10 -18.42 -8.32
CA ILE A 700 36.08 -18.13 -6.89
C ILE A 700 35.88 -19.45 -6.12
N PRO A 701 36.88 -19.93 -5.35
CA PRO A 701 36.67 -21.05 -4.44
C PRO A 701 35.89 -20.59 -3.21
N PHE A 702 34.77 -21.27 -2.93
CA PHE A 702 33.99 -21.10 -1.70
C PHE A 702 34.36 -22.27 -0.78
N HIS A 703 35.10 -22.00 0.30
CA HIS A 703 35.73 -23.05 1.10
C HIS A 703 34.91 -23.54 2.29
N ASP A 704 33.90 -22.79 2.73
CA ASP A 704 33.08 -23.17 3.89
C ASP A 704 31.86 -23.98 3.42
N VAL A 705 31.89 -25.31 3.59
CA VAL A 705 30.81 -26.19 3.13
C VAL A 705 29.63 -26.16 4.10
N ILE A 706 28.46 -25.75 3.62
CA ILE A 706 27.17 -25.91 4.33
C ILE A 706 26.59 -27.29 4.00
N TYR A 707 26.58 -27.63 2.71
CA TYR A 707 26.16 -28.93 2.19
C TYR A 707 26.90 -29.22 0.89
N ASN A 708 27.41 -30.45 0.69
CA ASN A 708 27.99 -30.89 -0.58
C ASN A 708 27.97 -32.42 -0.64
N GLY A 709 26.80 -33.01 -0.39
CA GLY A 709 26.68 -34.45 -0.06
C GLY A 709 27.11 -35.41 -1.18
N GLN A 710 27.21 -34.93 -2.42
CA GLN A 710 27.62 -35.70 -3.60
C GLN A 710 29.00 -35.28 -4.12
N ASP A 711 29.73 -34.44 -3.38
CA ASP A 711 31.04 -33.90 -3.77
C ASP A 711 31.05 -33.27 -5.19
N SER A 712 29.90 -32.73 -5.61
CA SER A 712 29.71 -32.16 -6.95
C SER A 712 30.33 -30.77 -7.11
N TYR A 713 30.63 -30.09 -5.99
CA TYR A 713 31.36 -28.82 -5.96
C TYR A 713 32.76 -29.01 -5.37
N ASP A 714 33.79 -28.56 -6.08
CA ASP A 714 35.18 -28.62 -5.63
C ASP A 714 35.59 -27.32 -4.94
N ILE A 715 35.72 -27.36 -3.62
CA ILE A 715 36.10 -26.23 -2.78
C ILE A 715 37.49 -25.66 -3.04
N LYS A 716 38.39 -26.41 -3.71
CA LYS A 716 39.74 -25.94 -4.05
C LYS A 716 39.75 -25.16 -5.35
N THR A 717 38.87 -25.51 -6.28
CA THR A 717 38.86 -24.94 -7.63
C THR A 717 37.69 -23.99 -7.88
N GLY A 718 36.62 -24.07 -7.09
CA GLY A 718 35.41 -23.25 -7.24
C GLY A 718 34.43 -23.75 -8.30
N PHE A 719 34.65 -24.94 -8.86
CA PHE A 719 33.80 -25.52 -9.90
C PHE A 719 32.76 -26.46 -9.31
N PHE A 720 31.51 -26.27 -9.72
CA PHE A 720 30.56 -27.37 -9.80
C PHE A 720 30.81 -28.16 -11.09
N THR A 721 30.85 -29.49 -11.03
CA THR A 721 30.92 -30.37 -12.21
C THR A 721 29.69 -31.26 -12.28
N CYS A 722 28.98 -31.21 -13.41
CA CYS A 722 27.80 -32.01 -13.65
C CYS A 722 28.16 -33.49 -13.88
N GLU A 723 27.76 -34.38 -12.98
CA GLU A 723 27.87 -35.84 -13.18
C GLU A 723 26.58 -36.46 -13.72
N HIS A 724 25.44 -35.79 -13.48
CA HIS A 724 24.09 -36.26 -13.76
C HIS A 724 23.37 -35.26 -14.68
N PRO A 725 23.22 -35.54 -15.98
CA PRO A 725 22.56 -34.65 -16.92
C PRO A 725 21.16 -34.26 -16.46
N GLY A 726 20.83 -32.98 -16.57
CA GLY A 726 19.57 -32.48 -16.06
C GLY A 726 19.48 -30.97 -16.00
N VAL A 727 18.39 -30.49 -15.43
CA VAL A 727 18.19 -29.07 -15.16
C VAL A 727 18.57 -28.78 -13.72
N TYR A 728 19.54 -27.89 -13.55
CA TYR A 728 20.04 -27.45 -12.26
C TYR A 728 19.59 -26.02 -11.97
N GLU A 729 19.21 -25.74 -10.73
CA GLU A 729 19.13 -24.37 -10.22
C GLU A 729 20.48 -24.00 -9.62
N PHE A 730 20.99 -22.81 -9.96
CA PHE A 730 22.15 -22.21 -9.30
C PHE A 730 21.76 -20.87 -8.71
N GLU A 731 22.08 -20.66 -7.45
CA GLU A 731 21.86 -19.41 -6.72
C GLU A 731 23.14 -18.95 -6.06
N PHE A 732 23.45 -17.66 -6.19
CA PHE A 732 24.48 -17.01 -5.40
C PHE A 732 23.95 -15.73 -4.77
N HIS A 733 24.47 -15.46 -3.59
CA HIS A 733 24.24 -14.22 -2.86
C HIS A 733 25.58 -13.74 -2.33
N CYS A 734 26.09 -12.68 -2.93
CA CYS A 734 27.38 -12.12 -2.57
C CYS A 734 27.18 -10.82 -1.79
N THR A 735 27.60 -10.84 -0.53
CA THR A 735 27.70 -9.65 0.30
C THR A 735 28.96 -8.89 -0.12
N ILE A 736 28.84 -7.59 -0.33
CA ILE A 736 29.88 -6.71 -0.87
C ILE A 736 30.06 -5.52 0.07
N TYR A 737 31.29 -5.12 0.35
CA TYR A 737 31.61 -4.04 1.29
C TYR A 737 32.55 -3.01 0.67
N GLU A 738 32.19 -1.72 0.77
CA GLU A 738 32.97 -0.50 0.45
C GLU A 738 33.52 -0.34 -1.00
N ASN A 739 33.37 -1.36 -1.84
CA ASN A 739 33.83 -1.40 -3.22
C ASN A 739 32.69 -1.79 -4.17
N ALA A 740 32.85 -1.50 -5.46
CA ALA A 740 31.99 -2.09 -6.48
C ALA A 740 32.12 -3.62 -6.42
N GLY A 741 31.03 -4.32 -6.70
CA GLY A 741 30.99 -5.78 -6.74
C GLY A 741 30.43 -6.24 -8.07
N SER A 742 31.15 -7.07 -8.80
CA SER A 742 30.68 -7.66 -10.05
C SER A 742 31.01 -9.14 -10.06
N VAL A 743 29.96 -9.95 -10.18
CA VAL A 743 30.01 -11.41 -10.10
C VAL A 743 29.31 -12.00 -11.32
N ASP A 744 30.03 -12.86 -12.02
CA ASP A 744 29.56 -13.58 -13.20
C ASP A 744 29.41 -15.05 -12.89
N LEU A 745 28.24 -15.61 -13.19
CA LEU A 745 28.02 -17.05 -13.24
C LEU A 745 28.32 -17.54 -14.66
N LEU A 746 29.25 -18.47 -14.77
CA LEU A 746 29.70 -19.01 -16.05
C LEU A 746 29.37 -20.51 -16.15
N ARG A 747 29.00 -20.96 -17.35
CA ARG A 747 28.94 -22.37 -17.73
C ARG A 747 29.95 -22.62 -18.83
N ASN A 748 30.92 -23.50 -18.61
CA ASN A 748 31.98 -23.83 -19.59
C ASN A 748 32.68 -22.59 -20.21
N GLY A 749 32.73 -21.48 -19.48
CA GLY A 749 33.32 -20.21 -19.91
C GLY A 749 32.37 -19.25 -20.63
N GLU A 750 31.12 -19.66 -20.88
CA GLU A 750 30.05 -18.81 -21.37
C GLU A 750 29.36 -18.08 -20.19
N LEU A 751 29.16 -16.78 -20.31
CA LEU A 751 28.47 -15.98 -19.31
C LEU A 751 26.97 -16.32 -19.31
N ILE A 752 26.45 -16.79 -18.18
CA ILE A 752 25.04 -17.16 -18.02
C ILE A 752 24.27 -16.08 -17.27
N LEU A 753 24.86 -15.52 -16.22
CA LEU A 753 24.22 -14.49 -15.40
C LEU A 753 25.26 -13.49 -14.90
N HIS A 754 24.99 -12.20 -15.12
CA HIS A 754 25.82 -11.09 -14.66
C HIS A 754 25.10 -10.35 -13.53
N SER A 755 25.75 -10.20 -12.38
CA SER A 755 25.27 -9.38 -11.26
C SER A 755 26.31 -8.31 -10.94
N PHE A 756 25.91 -7.05 -10.97
CA PHE A 756 26.78 -5.93 -10.63
C PHE A 756 26.13 -4.98 -9.63
N THR A 757 26.97 -4.37 -8.81
CA THR A 757 26.60 -3.29 -7.91
C THR A 757 27.66 -2.20 -7.93
N THR A 758 27.21 -0.95 -7.92
CA THR A 758 28.06 0.24 -7.94
C THR A 758 28.63 0.53 -6.55
N ARG A 759 29.77 1.21 -6.49
CA ARG A 759 30.41 1.58 -5.22
C ARG A 759 29.47 2.45 -4.37
N GLN A 760 29.12 1.97 -3.18
CA GLN A 760 28.31 2.66 -2.17
C GLN A 760 28.92 2.42 -0.77
N SER A 761 28.65 3.31 0.18
CA SER A 761 29.11 3.16 1.57
C SER A 761 28.29 2.09 2.30
N GLY A 762 28.95 1.07 2.87
CA GLY A 762 28.31 0.00 3.64
C GLY A 762 28.25 -1.35 2.94
N TYR A 763 27.45 -2.26 3.50
CA TYR A 763 27.21 -3.59 2.95
C TYR A 763 26.08 -3.56 1.91
N ILE A 764 26.32 -4.14 0.75
CA ILE A 764 25.38 -4.27 -0.36
C ILE A 764 25.39 -5.71 -0.87
N THR A 765 24.33 -6.15 -1.55
CA THR A 765 24.22 -7.53 -2.02
C THR A 765 24.15 -7.60 -3.54
N ALA A 766 24.96 -8.49 -4.13
CA ALA A 766 24.85 -8.89 -5.53
C ALA A 766 24.41 -10.34 -5.55
N SER A 767 23.18 -10.59 -5.98
CA SER A 767 22.60 -11.94 -6.03
C SER A 767 22.19 -12.29 -7.45
N GLY A 768 22.07 -13.58 -7.70
CA GLY A 768 21.56 -14.11 -8.94
C GLY A 768 21.09 -15.54 -8.75
N SER A 769 19.94 -15.87 -9.35
CA SER A 769 19.47 -17.25 -9.48
C SER A 769 19.09 -17.50 -10.94
N THR A 770 19.40 -18.69 -11.45
CA THR A 770 19.02 -19.10 -12.80
C THR A 770 18.98 -20.63 -12.91
N PHE A 771 18.22 -21.11 -13.90
CA PHE A 771 18.14 -22.54 -14.22
C PHE A 771 19.01 -22.83 -15.44
N ILE A 772 19.90 -23.81 -15.29
CA ILE A 772 20.84 -24.20 -16.33
C ILE A 772 20.63 -25.67 -16.64
N LYS A 773 20.31 -25.95 -17.90
CA LYS A 773 20.39 -27.32 -18.43
C LYS A 773 21.86 -27.68 -18.64
N LEU A 774 22.30 -28.74 -17.98
CA LEU A 774 23.69 -29.22 -18.01
C LEU A 774 23.77 -30.64 -18.58
N GLU A 775 24.77 -30.87 -19.41
CA GLU A 775 25.21 -32.20 -19.82
C GLU A 775 26.28 -32.72 -18.87
N LYS A 776 26.52 -34.03 -18.88
CA LYS A 776 27.57 -34.65 -18.07
C LYS A 776 28.94 -34.08 -18.49
N GLY A 777 29.67 -33.56 -17.50
CA GLY A 777 30.98 -32.94 -17.66
C GLY A 777 30.95 -31.40 -17.72
N ASP A 778 29.78 -30.78 -17.83
CA ASP A 778 29.65 -29.32 -17.78
C ASP A 778 30.11 -28.77 -16.44
N ARG A 779 30.77 -27.61 -16.48
CA ARG A 779 31.27 -26.91 -15.30
C ARG A 779 30.59 -25.57 -15.11
N VAL A 780 30.20 -25.28 -13.87
CA VAL A 780 29.58 -24.01 -13.47
C VAL A 780 30.35 -23.38 -12.31
N TRP A 781 30.62 -22.08 -12.38
CA TRP A 781 31.38 -21.35 -11.35
C TRP A 781 31.11 -19.85 -11.35
N LEU A 782 31.50 -19.19 -10.27
CA LEU A 782 31.46 -17.73 -10.14
C LEU A 782 32.84 -17.11 -10.40
N VAL A 783 32.87 -15.93 -11.04
CA VAL A 783 34.08 -15.11 -11.21
C VAL A 783 33.80 -13.68 -10.77
N ALA A 784 34.73 -13.09 -10.02
CA ALA A 784 34.70 -11.66 -9.70
C ALA A 784 35.42 -10.87 -10.81
N ASN A 785 34.79 -9.84 -11.37
CA ASN A 785 35.38 -9.07 -12.46
C ASN A 785 36.48 -8.10 -11.99
N ARG A 786 37.46 -7.83 -12.87
CA ARG A 786 38.60 -6.93 -12.58
C ARG A 786 38.10 -5.48 -12.48
N GLY A 787 37.96 -4.99 -11.24
CA GLY A 787 37.48 -3.63 -10.93
C GLY A 787 36.28 -3.59 -9.99
N GLY A 788 35.67 -4.75 -9.66
CA GLY A 788 34.52 -4.86 -8.77
C GLY A 788 34.64 -6.04 -7.81
N ASN A 789 35.69 -6.07 -6.98
CA ASN A 789 35.88 -7.13 -5.99
C ASN A 789 35.76 -6.61 -4.57
N GLY A 790 34.52 -6.41 -4.13
CA GLY A 790 34.20 -6.09 -2.73
C GLY A 790 33.60 -7.27 -1.95
N LEU A 791 33.60 -8.49 -2.49
CA LEU A 791 32.91 -9.64 -1.88
C LEU A 791 33.45 -9.95 -0.48
N THR A 792 32.56 -10.23 0.45
CA THR A 792 32.89 -10.59 1.84
C THR A 792 32.64 -12.07 2.10
N SER A 793 33.21 -12.58 3.20
CA SER A 793 33.16 -13.95 3.67
C SER A 793 31.74 -14.49 3.85
N ASP A 794 30.75 -13.61 4.03
CA ASP A 794 29.35 -13.98 4.22
C ASP A 794 28.63 -14.39 2.93
N SER A 795 29.28 -14.19 1.77
CA SER A 795 28.76 -14.58 0.46
C SER A 795 28.55 -16.09 0.35
N TYR A 796 27.48 -16.55 -0.30
CA TYR A 796 27.23 -17.98 -0.55
C TYR A 796 26.91 -18.29 -2.01
N PHE A 797 27.18 -19.53 -2.41
CA PHE A 797 26.87 -20.11 -3.70
C PHE A 797 26.28 -21.50 -3.50
N SER A 798 25.22 -21.81 -4.23
CA SER A 798 24.51 -23.07 -4.11
C SER A 798 23.99 -23.52 -5.46
N GLY A 799 23.76 -24.82 -5.58
CA GLY A 799 23.07 -25.37 -6.73
C GLY A 799 22.57 -26.77 -6.47
N HIS A 800 21.48 -27.13 -7.15
CA HIS A 800 20.87 -28.45 -7.00
C HIS A 800 20.14 -28.90 -8.26
N LEU A 801 20.06 -30.22 -8.44
CA LEU A 801 19.37 -30.87 -9.54
C LEU A 801 17.85 -30.83 -9.30
N LEU A 802 17.11 -30.29 -10.26
CA LEU A 802 15.65 -30.23 -10.24
C LEU A 802 15.04 -31.44 -10.95
N PHE A 803 15.52 -31.73 -12.15
CA PHE A 803 15.02 -32.82 -13.00
C PHE A 803 16.18 -33.49 -13.71
N THR A 804 16.28 -34.83 -13.60
CA THR A 804 17.14 -35.66 -14.45
C THR A 804 16.57 -35.71 -15.86
N GLU A 805 17.42 -35.78 -16.88
CA GLU A 805 16.99 -36.04 -18.27
C GLU A 805 16.47 -37.47 -18.52
#